data_AF-A0A5J4XN47-F1
#
_entry.id   AF-A0A5J4XN47-F1
#
_cell.length_a   1.000
_cell.length_b   1.000
_cell.length_c   1.000
_cell.angle_alpha   90.00
_cell.angle_beta   90.00
_cell.angle_gamma   90.00
#
_symmetry.space_group_name_H-M   'P 1'
#
loop_
_entity.id
_entity.type
_entity.pdbx_description
1 polymer ?
#
loop_
_entity_poly.entity_id
_entity_poly.type
_entity_poly.pdbx_seq_one_letter_code
_entity_poly.pdbx_strand_id
1 'polypeptide(L)'
;MAGRHLPSQQQYSRQIAKVNSARSLCVGNLAGRLASHDGASTSGRHHLSESRLQPSRRHFSEQFQCRVVAPGREQETVQIHQSSLDQQSLALQSTKAPICDPESFTLEAGELSGVNKEASQHPDDVFRCSGCSLKECQGPSGCAQMLWRNSLDGYLRQILNARVYDVAEQTPLEQAAGLTDATGNNFLLKREDLQPVFSFKLRGAYNKMATLTPEQRDKGVLCSSAGNHAQGVALAAHKLGCKAVICMPVTTPEIKIEAVRRRGGQVKLVGETYSETQTYAQDTAGQEGRVFVAPYDDPYTIAGQGTIGTEILRQLTTSQLETLHAIFVPVGGGGLIAGIAAYVKALKPEVKIIGVEPSGANAMAISLQKGQRVTLSKVDAFADGVAVKQVGAETFRLCQQLVDGIALVDNRAISAAIKDVFNETRSILEPAGAVAVAGAKAYLNRHGLKEKTVVVITSGANMNFDRLRLVSELADIGALKEAMLATSIPESPGSFRSFIDTALADTNQSVTEFKYRYSAGDQAHILFSVGIKDASELSSLMQRLNDKNMPTQDLSGIEAAQVHLRHLVGGRARSYMGEMPHEKIYQVEFPERPGALKKFLSVLQPQWNITLFHYRRSGNRTSQALLGLQLHPDQQEAFQAVIQELEVDFTFTTLPEDARRVFDMFIQ
;
A
#
# COMPACT_ATOMS: atom_id res chain seq x y z
N MET A 1 -19.61 56.56 2.96
CA MET A 1 -20.84 57.15 3.54
C MET A 1 -22.03 56.57 2.81
N ALA A 2 -22.96 55.96 3.58
CA ALA A 2 -24.36 55.60 3.29
C ALA A 2 -24.66 54.74 2.03
N GLY A 3 -25.36 53.61 2.07
CA GLY A 3 -26.16 52.96 3.12
C GLY A 3 -27.45 52.36 2.52
N ARG A 4 -27.98 51.33 3.20
CA ARG A 4 -29.31 50.63 3.08
C ARG A 4 -29.21 49.22 2.47
N HIS A 5 -29.20 48.15 3.26
CA HIS A 5 -30.23 47.50 4.10
C HIS A 5 -31.14 46.49 3.35
N LEU A 6 -31.03 45.24 3.81
CA LEU A 6 -31.88 44.05 3.58
C LEU A 6 -33.38 44.29 3.85
N PRO A 7 -34.23 43.34 3.44
CA PRO A 7 -35.11 42.71 4.43
C PRO A 7 -35.17 41.17 4.37
N SER A 8 -35.46 40.61 5.54
CA SER A 8 -35.66 39.20 5.89
C SER A 8 -37.13 38.74 5.77
N GLN A 9 -37.30 37.41 5.78
CA GLN A 9 -38.50 36.57 5.90
C GLN A 9 -39.77 37.20 6.52
N GLN A 10 -40.91 37.04 5.83
CA GLN A 10 -42.17 36.45 6.33
C GLN A 10 -43.31 36.63 5.30
N GLN A 11 -44.28 35.70 5.34
CA GLN A 11 -45.54 35.63 4.57
C GLN A 11 -45.45 34.92 3.21
N TYR A 12 -45.83 33.64 3.17
CA TYR A 12 -47.14 33.23 2.64
C TYR A 12 -47.33 31.72 2.85
N SER A 13 -47.94 31.39 3.97
CA SER A 13 -48.67 30.13 4.17
C SER A 13 -50.03 30.30 3.51
N ARG A 14 -50.37 29.49 2.50
CA ARG A 14 -51.75 29.03 2.13
C ARG A 14 -51.71 28.35 0.76
N GLN A 15 -52.52 27.29 0.64
CA GLN A 15 -52.64 26.31 -0.46
C GLN A 15 -51.56 25.23 -0.35
N ILE A 16 -51.86 23.95 -0.08
CA ILE A 16 -52.93 23.13 -0.64
C ILE A 16 -53.39 22.10 0.42
N ALA A 17 -54.69 22.10 0.70
CA ALA A 17 -55.40 21.00 1.36
C ALA A 17 -56.77 20.86 0.70
N LYS A 18 -57.19 19.59 0.53
CA LYS A 18 -58.43 19.06 -0.07
C LYS A 18 -58.39 18.77 -1.58
N VAL A 19 -58.10 17.51 -1.93
CA VAL A 19 -59.14 16.55 -2.35
C VAL A 19 -58.74 15.17 -1.79
N ASN A 20 -59.67 14.56 -1.07
CA ASN A 20 -59.62 13.20 -0.53
C ASN A 20 -60.77 12.38 -1.15
N SER A 21 -60.68 11.06 -1.02
CA SER A 21 -61.69 9.99 -1.31
C SER A 21 -61.63 9.39 -2.73
N ALA A 22 -61.53 8.07 -2.93
CA ALA A 22 -61.96 6.89 -2.16
C ALA A 22 -60.80 5.85 -1.96
N ARG A 23 -60.53 5.29 -0.77
CA ARG A 23 -61.16 4.15 -0.02
C ARG A 23 -61.15 2.81 -0.80
N SER A 24 -60.78 1.63 -0.27
CA SER A 24 -60.52 1.13 1.10
C SER A 24 -60.06 -0.36 1.10
N LEU A 25 -59.68 -0.87 2.29
CA LEU A 25 -59.62 -2.27 2.80
C LEU A 25 -58.20 -2.89 2.86
N CYS A 26 -57.70 -3.47 3.95
CA CYS A 26 -58.23 -3.69 5.30
C CYS A 26 -57.05 -4.03 6.25
N VAL A 27 -57.06 -3.49 7.47
CA VAL A 27 -56.25 -3.93 8.62
C VAL A 27 -57.20 -4.56 9.63
N GLY A 28 -56.84 -5.70 10.20
CA GLY A 28 -57.55 -6.28 11.33
C GLY A 28 -56.94 -7.57 11.88
N ASN A 29 -56.66 -7.52 13.19
CA ASN A 29 -56.51 -8.62 14.16
C ASN A 29 -55.21 -9.43 14.22
N LEU A 30 -54.46 -9.21 15.31
CA LEU A 30 -54.27 -10.25 16.32
C LEU A 30 -53.90 -9.64 17.68
N ALA A 31 -54.83 -9.76 18.63
CA ALA A 31 -54.57 -9.63 20.05
C ALA A 31 -55.30 -10.77 20.78
N GLY A 32 -54.63 -11.41 21.73
CA GLY A 32 -55.28 -12.12 22.85
C GLY A 32 -54.79 -13.54 23.17
N ARG A 33 -53.93 -13.65 24.19
CA ARG A 33 -53.97 -14.54 25.39
C ARG A 33 -52.54 -14.67 25.95
N LEU A 34 -52.21 -14.04 27.09
CA LEU A 34 -52.35 -14.55 28.49
C LEU A 34 -51.65 -15.91 28.67
N ALA A 35 -50.79 -16.19 29.66
CA ALA A 35 -50.30 -15.46 30.83
C ALA A 35 -49.12 -16.27 31.43
N SER A 36 -48.29 -15.58 32.23
CA SER A 36 -47.58 -16.02 33.45
C SER A 36 -46.99 -17.45 33.56
N HIS A 37 -45.68 -17.55 33.79
CA HIS A 37 -45.18 -17.97 35.12
C HIS A 37 -43.67 -17.76 35.28
N ASP A 38 -43.33 -17.42 36.52
CA ASP A 38 -42.01 -17.25 37.12
C ASP A 38 -41.10 -18.48 37.05
N GLY A 39 -39.80 -18.24 37.25
CA GLY A 39 -39.11 -18.97 38.30
C GLY A 39 -37.95 -19.90 37.89
N ALA A 40 -36.82 -19.63 38.56
CA ALA A 40 -35.83 -20.59 39.04
C ALA A 40 -34.71 -21.07 38.08
N SER A 41 -33.52 -20.56 38.42
CA SER A 41 -32.24 -21.27 38.46
C SER A 41 -32.34 -22.76 38.82
N THR A 42 -31.57 -23.62 38.15
CA THR A 42 -30.67 -24.59 38.82
C THR A 42 -29.67 -25.22 37.85
N SER A 43 -28.46 -25.35 38.39
CA SER A 43 -27.34 -26.21 38.03
C SER A 43 -27.65 -27.61 37.49
N GLY A 44 -26.77 -28.13 36.62
CA GLY A 44 -26.65 -29.57 36.36
C GLY A 44 -25.51 -29.92 35.40
N ARG A 45 -24.41 -30.44 35.95
CA ARG A 45 -23.27 -31.04 35.23
C ARG A 45 -23.63 -32.40 34.62
N HIS A 46 -22.84 -32.80 33.61
CA HIS A 46 -22.35 -34.14 33.20
C HIS A 46 -22.57 -34.39 31.70
N HIS A 47 -21.52 -34.38 30.87
CA HIS A 47 -20.48 -35.40 30.60
C HIS A 47 -20.87 -36.43 29.51
N LEU A 48 -19.92 -36.62 28.57
CA LEU A 48 -19.77 -37.69 27.57
C LEU A 48 -20.58 -37.47 26.27
N SER A 49 -20.12 -37.83 25.07
CA SER A 49 -18.85 -38.27 24.48
C SER A 49 -19.11 -38.39 22.97
N GLU A 50 -18.10 -38.10 22.15
CA GLU A 50 -17.83 -38.63 20.79
C GLU A 50 -18.98 -38.85 19.79
N SER A 51 -18.91 -38.21 18.62
CA SER A 51 -18.54 -38.88 17.36
C SER A 51 -18.79 -38.00 16.12
N ARG A 52 -17.92 -38.21 15.13
CA ARG A 52 -17.87 -37.59 13.79
C ARG A 52 -19.21 -37.77 13.06
N LEU A 53 -19.58 -36.82 12.19
CA LEU A 53 -20.05 -37.09 10.82
C LEU A 53 -20.28 -35.77 10.04
N GLN A 54 -19.79 -35.75 8.80
CA GLN A 54 -19.93 -34.68 7.80
C GLN A 54 -21.39 -34.47 7.38
N PRO A 55 -21.82 -33.25 6.97
CA PRO A 55 -23.11 -33.08 6.32
C PRO A 55 -22.99 -32.99 4.79
N SER A 56 -23.52 -34.01 4.11
CA SER A 56 -23.91 -33.94 2.70
C SER A 56 -25.17 -33.09 2.55
N ARG A 57 -25.11 -31.96 1.82
CA ARG A 57 -26.29 -31.17 1.46
C ARG A 57 -26.96 -31.76 0.22
N ARG A 58 -28.14 -32.34 0.39
CA ARG A 58 -29.10 -32.60 -0.70
C ARG A 58 -30.01 -31.37 -0.86
N HIS A 59 -30.17 -30.94 -2.12
CA HIS A 59 -31.12 -29.92 -2.54
C HIS A 59 -32.56 -30.44 -2.45
N PHE A 60 -33.43 -29.67 -1.83
CA PHE A 60 -34.88 -29.75 -1.99
C PHE A 60 -35.34 -28.53 -2.78
N SER A 61 -36.00 -28.79 -3.91
CA SER A 61 -36.66 -27.81 -4.77
C SER A 61 -38.17 -27.93 -4.59
N GLU A 62 -38.82 -26.89 -4.05
CA GLU A 62 -40.28 -26.74 -4.12
C GLU A 62 -40.62 -25.69 -5.19
N GLN A 63 -41.31 -26.13 -6.24
CA GLN A 63 -41.91 -25.30 -7.28
C GLN A 63 -43.39 -25.09 -6.94
N PHE A 64 -43.82 -23.83 -6.79
CA PHE A 64 -45.24 -23.47 -6.79
C PHE A 64 -45.71 -23.21 -8.23
N GLN A 65 -46.67 -24.00 -8.72
CA GLN A 65 -47.39 -23.77 -9.98
C GLN A 65 -48.78 -23.22 -9.69
N CYS A 66 -49.10 -22.04 -10.24
CA CYS A 66 -50.48 -21.56 -10.39
C CYS A 66 -51.03 -22.00 -11.76
N ARG A 67 -52.10 -22.80 -11.75
CA ARG A 67 -52.90 -23.16 -12.94
C ARG A 67 -54.11 -22.23 -13.05
N VAL A 68 -54.32 -21.67 -14.24
CA VAL A 68 -55.61 -21.13 -14.68
C VAL A 68 -56.13 -22.05 -15.79
N VAL A 69 -57.34 -22.58 -15.62
CA VAL A 69 -58.01 -23.48 -16.56
C VAL A 69 -59.05 -22.68 -17.34
N ALA A 70 -59.06 -22.82 -18.66
CA ALA A 70 -60.20 -22.51 -19.53
C ALA A 70 -60.40 -23.66 -20.54
N PRO A 71 -61.63 -24.08 -20.87
CA PRO A 71 -61.88 -25.32 -21.60
C PRO A 71 -62.14 -25.12 -23.11
N GLY A 72 -61.64 -26.05 -23.91
CA GLY A 72 -62.28 -26.49 -25.17
C GLY A 72 -61.64 -26.04 -26.50
N ARG A 73 -60.85 -26.92 -27.12
CA ARG A 73 -61.00 -27.42 -28.51
C ARG A 73 -59.83 -28.34 -28.90
N GLU A 74 -60.12 -29.17 -29.90
CA GLU A 74 -59.50 -30.45 -30.27
C GLU A 74 -58.00 -30.44 -30.59
N GLN A 75 -57.40 -31.62 -30.41
CA GLN A 75 -56.06 -31.97 -30.85
C GLN A 75 -56.01 -32.09 -32.38
N GLU A 76 -55.11 -31.36 -33.03
CA GLU A 76 -54.47 -31.82 -34.26
C GLU A 76 -52.96 -31.71 -34.13
N THR A 77 -52.33 -32.88 -34.24
CA THR A 77 -50.89 -33.10 -34.31
C THR A 77 -50.34 -32.51 -35.61
N VAL A 78 -49.40 -31.56 -35.50
CA VAL A 78 -48.45 -31.27 -36.58
C VAL A 78 -47.05 -31.37 -36.00
N GLN A 79 -46.34 -32.43 -36.37
CA GLN A 79 -44.89 -32.51 -36.22
C GLN A 79 -44.26 -31.47 -37.15
N ILE A 80 -43.62 -30.45 -36.58
CA ILE A 80 -42.67 -29.60 -37.31
C ILE A 80 -41.30 -29.85 -36.69
N HIS A 81 -40.39 -30.34 -37.52
CA HIS A 81 -38.98 -30.57 -37.21
C HIS A 81 -38.36 -29.37 -36.48
N GLN A 82 -37.85 -29.60 -35.27
CA GLN A 82 -36.93 -28.68 -34.60
C GLN A 82 -35.61 -28.64 -35.37
N SER A 83 -35.49 -27.71 -36.32
CA SER A 83 -34.21 -27.29 -36.88
C SER A 83 -33.69 -26.06 -36.12
N SER A 84 -32.64 -26.28 -35.34
CA SER A 84 -31.45 -25.41 -35.26
C SER A 84 -31.58 -23.93 -34.86
N LEU A 85 -32.52 -23.53 -34.00
CA LEU A 85 -32.60 -22.13 -33.55
C LEU A 85 -32.57 -21.88 -32.02
N ASP A 86 -32.56 -22.92 -31.17
CA ASP A 86 -32.59 -22.76 -29.70
C ASP A 86 -31.30 -23.18 -28.96
N GLN A 87 -30.15 -23.23 -29.65
CA GLN A 87 -28.84 -23.42 -29.01
C GLN A 87 -27.93 -22.18 -29.01
N GLN A 88 -28.39 -21.04 -29.54
CA GLN A 88 -27.59 -19.80 -29.59
C GLN A 88 -28.02 -18.68 -28.63
N SER A 89 -28.98 -18.91 -27.73
CA SER A 89 -29.48 -17.87 -26.81
C SER A 89 -29.14 -18.06 -25.33
N LEU A 90 -28.29 -19.04 -24.98
CA LEU A 90 -28.01 -19.43 -23.58
C LEU A 90 -26.53 -19.50 -23.19
N ALA A 91 -25.68 -18.68 -23.82
CA ALA A 91 -24.27 -18.50 -23.41
C ALA A 91 -23.88 -17.02 -23.32
N LEU A 92 -24.52 -16.29 -22.42
CA LEU A 92 -24.06 -14.99 -21.90
C LEU A 92 -23.88 -15.12 -20.38
N GLN A 93 -23.14 -16.14 -19.95
CA GLN A 93 -22.64 -16.21 -18.58
C GLN A 93 -21.25 -15.57 -18.57
N SER A 94 -21.19 -14.34 -18.05
CA SER A 94 -19.95 -13.70 -17.61
C SER A 94 -19.21 -14.66 -16.67
N THR A 95 -18.15 -15.29 -17.16
CA THR A 95 -17.24 -16.07 -16.32
C THR A 95 -16.51 -15.07 -15.41
N LYS A 96 -16.84 -15.07 -14.12
CA LYS A 96 -16.12 -14.26 -13.13
C LYS A 96 -14.65 -14.65 -13.16
N ALA A 97 -13.77 -13.65 -13.25
CA ALA A 97 -12.33 -13.86 -13.23
C ALA A 97 -11.91 -14.71 -12.02
N PRO A 98 -10.97 -15.66 -12.17
CA PRO A 98 -10.55 -16.53 -11.09
C PRO A 98 -9.96 -15.72 -9.94
N ILE A 99 -10.29 -16.12 -8.72
CA ILE A 99 -9.78 -15.50 -7.49
C ILE A 99 -8.42 -16.12 -7.16
N CYS A 100 -7.40 -15.29 -6.93
CA CYS A 100 -6.05 -15.71 -6.57
C CYS A 100 -5.59 -15.04 -5.26
N ASP A 101 -4.80 -15.74 -4.45
CA ASP A 101 -4.10 -15.12 -3.32
C ASP A 101 -2.78 -14.53 -3.83
N PRO A 102 -2.47 -13.24 -3.59
CA PRO A 102 -1.19 -12.66 -3.99
C PRO A 102 0.03 -13.43 -3.47
N GLU A 103 -0.05 -14.01 -2.27
CA GLU A 103 1.05 -14.75 -1.64
C GLU A 103 1.34 -16.11 -2.32
N SER A 104 0.41 -16.61 -3.13
CA SER A 104 0.60 -17.87 -3.88
C SER A 104 1.53 -17.72 -5.09
N PHE A 105 1.91 -16.49 -5.43
CA PHE A 105 2.78 -16.18 -6.55
C PHE A 105 4.00 -15.40 -6.09
N THR A 106 5.15 -16.06 -6.05
CA THR A 106 6.42 -15.49 -5.61
C THR A 106 7.42 -15.48 -6.75
N LEU A 107 8.24 -14.44 -6.80
CA LEU A 107 9.41 -14.33 -7.67
C LEU A 107 10.63 -13.98 -6.82
N GLU A 108 11.80 -14.45 -7.23
CA GLU A 108 13.04 -14.01 -6.61
C GLU A 108 13.29 -12.53 -6.88
N ALA A 109 14.05 -11.86 -6.01
CA ALA A 109 14.35 -10.44 -6.17
C ALA A 109 15.02 -10.17 -7.53
N GLY A 110 14.40 -9.29 -8.33
CA GLY A 110 14.86 -8.91 -9.67
C GLY A 110 14.49 -9.89 -10.78
N GLU A 111 13.85 -11.02 -10.48
CA GLU A 111 13.29 -11.93 -11.48
C GLU A 111 12.04 -11.30 -12.14
N LEU A 112 11.83 -11.64 -13.41
CA LEU A 112 10.66 -11.19 -14.17
C LEU A 112 9.65 -12.33 -14.29
N SER A 113 8.37 -12.00 -14.11
CA SER A 113 7.26 -12.90 -14.42
C SER A 113 7.28 -13.27 -15.90
N GLY A 114 6.92 -14.52 -16.22
CA GLY A 114 6.61 -14.90 -17.59
C GLY A 114 5.38 -14.14 -18.13
N VAL A 115 5.37 -13.89 -19.44
CA VAL A 115 4.22 -13.31 -20.16
C VAL A 115 3.72 -14.33 -21.16
N ASN A 116 2.52 -14.87 -20.94
CA ASN A 116 1.90 -15.79 -21.88
C ASN A 116 1.37 -15.01 -23.10
N LYS A 117 2.17 -14.95 -24.17
CA LYS A 117 1.81 -14.28 -25.43
C LYS A 117 0.97 -15.16 -26.38
N GLU A 118 0.87 -16.46 -26.08
CA GLU A 118 0.19 -17.45 -26.93
C GLU A 118 -1.27 -17.67 -26.55
N ALA A 119 -1.65 -17.35 -25.30
CA ALA A 119 -3.03 -17.43 -24.85
C ALA A 119 -3.95 -16.63 -25.79
N SER A 120 -5.01 -17.29 -26.23
CA SER A 120 -6.01 -16.73 -27.14
C SER A 120 -6.51 -15.38 -26.61
N GLN A 121 -6.47 -14.37 -27.48
CA GLN A 121 -7.04 -13.03 -27.24
C GLN A 121 -8.58 -13.04 -27.16
N HIS A 122 -9.21 -14.20 -26.94
CA HIS A 122 -10.60 -14.49 -27.27
C HIS A 122 -11.55 -13.38 -26.76
N PRO A 123 -12.32 -12.74 -27.66
CA PRO A 123 -13.04 -11.52 -27.35
C PRO A 123 -14.41 -11.84 -26.75
N ASP A 124 -14.44 -12.33 -25.52
CA ASP A 124 -15.59 -12.00 -24.66
C ASP A 124 -15.39 -10.60 -24.03
N ASP A 125 -14.14 -10.17 -23.91
CA ASP A 125 -13.73 -8.89 -23.31
C ASP A 125 -13.53 -7.80 -24.36
N VAL A 126 -14.52 -7.70 -25.25
CA VAL A 126 -14.66 -6.59 -26.18
C VAL A 126 -14.70 -5.28 -25.38
N PHE A 127 -13.78 -4.35 -25.64
CA PHE A 127 -13.72 -3.10 -24.87
C PHE A 127 -15.03 -2.33 -24.98
N ARG A 128 -15.64 -2.09 -23.82
CA ARG A 128 -16.83 -1.26 -23.64
C ARG A 128 -16.49 -0.20 -22.60
N CYS A 129 -16.76 1.05 -22.94
CA CYS A 129 -16.61 2.15 -21.98
C CYS A 129 -17.46 1.83 -20.75
N SER A 130 -16.89 1.97 -19.55
CA SER A 130 -17.63 1.73 -18.31
C SER A 130 -18.87 2.62 -18.24
N GLY A 131 -20.04 2.01 -18.02
CA GLY A 131 -21.33 2.72 -17.94
C GLY A 131 -21.93 3.14 -19.28
N CYS A 132 -21.34 2.78 -20.43
CA CYS A 132 -21.91 3.09 -21.74
C CYS A 132 -23.08 2.14 -22.07
N SER A 133 -24.24 2.71 -22.42
CA SER A 133 -25.45 1.98 -22.82
C SER A 133 -25.82 2.17 -24.31
N LEU A 134 -24.96 2.83 -25.10
CA LEU A 134 -25.20 3.07 -26.52
C LEU A 134 -25.25 1.74 -27.29
N LYS A 135 -26.33 1.52 -28.06
CA LYS A 135 -26.57 0.25 -28.79
C LYS A 135 -25.41 -0.14 -29.71
N GLU A 136 -24.83 0.82 -30.42
CA GLU A 136 -23.67 0.63 -31.30
C GLU A 136 -22.40 0.17 -30.56
N CYS A 137 -22.29 0.45 -29.26
CA CYS A 137 -21.18 0.00 -28.41
C CYS A 137 -21.42 -1.36 -27.76
N GLN A 138 -22.66 -1.88 -27.80
CA GLN A 138 -23.03 -3.19 -27.22
C GLN A 138 -22.86 -4.35 -28.21
N GLY A 139 -22.51 -4.05 -29.47
CA GLY A 139 -22.26 -5.08 -30.48
C GLY A 139 -21.04 -5.97 -30.18
N PRO A 140 -20.85 -7.05 -30.96
CA PRO A 140 -19.74 -7.99 -30.79
C PRO A 140 -18.36 -7.40 -31.11
N SER A 141 -18.29 -6.28 -31.85
CA SER A 141 -17.06 -5.53 -32.10
C SER A 141 -16.74 -4.48 -31.02
N GLY A 142 -17.71 -4.17 -30.15
CA GLY A 142 -17.56 -3.22 -29.04
C GLY A 142 -17.78 -1.79 -29.47
N CYS A 143 -17.06 -0.88 -28.82
CA CYS A 143 -17.14 0.53 -29.16
C CYS A 143 -16.55 0.78 -30.57
N ALA A 144 -17.43 1.03 -31.56
CA ALA A 144 -17.03 1.35 -32.94
C ALA A 144 -16.09 2.57 -33.03
N GLN A 145 -16.28 3.56 -32.14
CA GLN A 145 -15.41 4.75 -32.04
C GLN A 145 -13.98 4.41 -31.59
N MET A 146 -13.74 3.20 -31.06
CA MET A 146 -12.46 2.76 -30.53
C MET A 146 -11.80 1.66 -31.37
N LEU A 147 -12.30 1.39 -32.59
CA LEU A 147 -11.71 0.36 -33.47
C LEU A 147 -10.24 0.63 -33.81
N TRP A 148 -9.80 1.90 -33.75
CA TRP A 148 -8.40 2.27 -33.91
C TRP A 148 -7.48 1.58 -32.90
N ARG A 149 -7.96 1.14 -31.72
CA ARG A 149 -7.14 0.46 -30.71
C ARG A 149 -6.57 -0.89 -31.18
N ASN A 150 -7.18 -1.46 -32.23
CA ASN A 150 -6.78 -2.74 -32.82
C ASN A 150 -5.71 -2.57 -33.91
N SER A 151 -5.46 -1.35 -34.40
CA SER A 151 -4.39 -1.12 -35.36
C SER A 151 -3.05 -0.95 -34.64
N LEU A 152 -1.98 -1.43 -35.29
CA LEU A 152 -0.61 -1.37 -34.74
C LEU A 152 -0.18 0.06 -34.37
N ASP A 153 -0.63 1.04 -35.14
CA ASP A 153 -0.28 2.46 -34.99
C ASP A 153 -1.34 3.27 -34.23
N GLY A 154 -2.44 2.66 -33.80
CA GLY A 154 -3.60 3.35 -33.27
C GLY A 154 -3.27 4.13 -32.00
N TYR A 155 -2.62 3.48 -31.04
CA TYR A 155 -2.14 4.14 -29.82
C TYR A 155 -1.06 5.18 -30.11
N LEU A 156 -0.12 4.91 -31.02
CA LEU A 156 0.89 5.89 -31.41
C LEU A 156 0.25 7.20 -31.90
N ARG A 157 -0.75 7.10 -32.80
CA ARG A 157 -1.50 8.27 -33.27
C ARG A 157 -2.25 8.99 -32.14
N GLN A 158 -2.91 8.26 -31.24
CA GLN A 158 -3.65 8.90 -30.15
C GLN A 158 -2.74 9.53 -29.09
N ILE A 159 -1.56 8.97 -28.86
CA ILE A 159 -0.54 9.52 -27.94
C ILE A 159 0.02 10.84 -28.51
N LEU A 160 0.36 10.87 -29.81
CA LEU A 160 0.88 12.08 -30.46
C LEU A 160 -0.17 13.21 -30.54
N ASN A 161 -1.46 12.87 -30.59
CA ASN A 161 -2.56 13.84 -30.60
C ASN A 161 -3.15 14.11 -29.19
N ALA A 162 -2.55 13.55 -28.14
CA ALA A 162 -3.04 13.73 -26.78
C ALA A 162 -2.83 15.18 -26.32
N ARG A 163 -3.85 15.76 -25.68
CA ARG A 163 -3.87 17.18 -25.29
C ARG A 163 -3.40 17.43 -23.86
N VAL A 164 -2.45 16.63 -23.36
CA VAL A 164 -2.12 16.60 -21.93
C VAL A 164 -1.51 17.90 -21.40
N TYR A 165 -0.80 18.66 -22.25
CA TYR A 165 0.00 19.82 -21.84
C TYR A 165 -0.82 21.06 -21.48
N ASP A 166 -2.15 21.01 -21.61
CA ASP A 166 -3.04 22.05 -21.09
C ASP A 166 -3.07 22.07 -19.54
N VAL A 167 -2.72 20.94 -18.92
CA VAL A 167 -2.69 20.75 -17.46
C VAL A 167 -1.41 20.10 -16.94
N ALA A 168 -0.71 19.33 -17.79
CA ALA A 168 0.52 18.63 -17.42
C ALA A 168 1.75 19.38 -17.89
N GLU A 169 2.84 19.22 -17.16
CA GLU A 169 4.16 19.71 -17.56
C GLU A 169 4.98 18.57 -18.18
N GLN A 170 5.92 18.92 -19.07
CA GLN A 170 6.97 17.98 -19.46
C GLN A 170 7.93 17.84 -18.27
N THR A 171 7.80 16.73 -17.54
CA THR A 171 8.55 16.55 -16.30
C THR A 171 10.03 16.27 -16.56
N PRO A 172 10.91 16.63 -15.63
CA PRO A 172 12.33 16.31 -15.74
C PRO A 172 12.61 14.81 -15.93
N LEU A 173 13.65 14.50 -16.70
CA LEU A 173 14.32 13.20 -16.74
C LEU A 173 15.70 13.40 -16.12
N GLU A 174 15.80 13.17 -14.81
CA GLU A 174 16.96 13.53 -14.00
C GLU A 174 17.88 12.34 -13.78
N GLN A 175 19.18 12.56 -13.83
CA GLN A 175 20.14 11.53 -13.44
C GLN A 175 20.21 11.41 -11.91
N ALA A 176 20.05 10.20 -11.39
CA ALA A 176 20.30 9.87 -9.99
C ALA A 176 21.77 9.47 -9.85
N ALA A 177 22.62 10.38 -9.37
CA ALA A 177 24.07 10.21 -9.36
C ALA A 177 24.50 9.08 -8.39
N GLY A 178 23.98 9.07 -7.17
CA GLY A 178 24.32 8.04 -6.18
C GLY A 178 23.86 6.63 -6.61
N LEU A 179 22.67 6.51 -7.19
CA LEU A 179 22.17 5.26 -7.78
C LEU A 179 22.95 4.86 -9.02
N THR A 180 23.39 5.82 -9.83
CA THR A 180 24.25 5.57 -10.98
C THR A 180 25.57 4.94 -10.53
N ASP A 181 26.22 5.55 -9.54
CA ASP A 181 27.49 5.06 -8.99
C ASP A 181 27.31 3.70 -8.31
N ALA A 182 26.28 3.55 -7.48
CA ALA A 182 26.01 2.31 -6.74
C ALA A 182 25.69 1.13 -7.68
N THR A 183 24.99 1.37 -8.79
CA THR A 183 24.61 0.31 -9.72
C THR A 183 25.61 0.12 -10.86
N GLY A 184 26.45 1.11 -11.15
CA GLY A 184 27.31 1.15 -12.34
C GLY A 184 26.53 1.27 -13.66
N ASN A 185 25.32 1.83 -13.62
CA ASN A 185 24.42 2.02 -14.76
C ASN A 185 23.89 3.45 -14.76
N ASN A 186 23.62 4.04 -15.93
CA ASN A 186 23.03 5.37 -16.01
C ASN A 186 21.56 5.32 -15.56
N PHE A 187 21.30 5.76 -14.32
CA PHE A 187 20.02 5.63 -13.66
C PHE A 187 19.24 6.94 -13.76
N LEU A 188 18.17 6.96 -14.54
CA LEU A 188 17.39 8.16 -14.83
C LEU A 188 16.00 8.10 -14.18
N LEU A 189 15.61 9.16 -13.48
CA LEU A 189 14.32 9.34 -12.83
C LEU A 189 13.41 10.20 -13.70
N LYS A 190 12.28 9.65 -14.15
CA LYS A 190 11.22 10.43 -14.82
C LYS A 190 10.26 10.98 -13.77
N ARG A 191 10.39 12.28 -13.48
CA ARG A 191 9.84 13.00 -12.30
C ARG A 191 8.35 13.34 -12.37
N GLU A 192 7.49 12.33 -12.56
CA GLU A 192 6.02 12.54 -12.59
C GLU A 192 5.42 12.96 -11.25
N ASP A 193 6.17 12.82 -10.17
CA ASP A 193 5.86 13.37 -8.84
C ASP A 193 5.85 14.91 -8.80
N LEU A 194 6.47 15.58 -9.77
CA LEU A 194 6.50 17.05 -9.86
C LEU A 194 5.30 17.66 -10.59
N GLN A 195 4.37 16.86 -11.09
CA GLN A 195 3.15 17.39 -11.71
C GLN A 195 2.32 18.22 -10.71
N PRO A 196 1.44 19.13 -11.17
CA PRO A 196 0.60 19.97 -10.28
C PRO A 196 -0.34 19.23 -9.32
N VAL A 197 -0.59 17.93 -9.58
CA VAL A 197 -1.36 17.03 -8.69
C VAL A 197 -0.47 15.97 -8.03
N PHE A 198 0.84 16.18 -8.06
CA PHE A 198 1.89 15.33 -7.50
C PHE A 198 1.87 13.88 -7.99
N SER A 199 1.39 13.66 -9.23
CA SER A 199 1.39 12.35 -9.90
C SER A 199 1.02 12.47 -11.37
N PHE A 200 1.30 11.44 -12.17
CA PHE A 200 0.97 11.39 -13.61
C PHE A 200 -0.53 11.37 -13.95
N LYS A 201 -1.43 11.15 -12.97
CA LYS A 201 -2.84 10.81 -13.23
C LYS A 201 -3.63 11.91 -13.95
N LEU A 202 -3.18 13.17 -13.87
CA LEU A 202 -3.79 14.28 -14.62
C LEU A 202 -3.74 14.08 -16.14
N ARG A 203 -2.72 13.39 -16.67
CA ARG A 203 -2.51 13.26 -18.12
C ARG A 203 -3.66 12.51 -18.79
N GLY A 204 -3.91 11.27 -18.39
CA GLY A 204 -5.00 10.48 -18.95
C GLY A 204 -6.39 10.96 -18.55
N ALA A 205 -6.56 11.47 -17.32
CA ALA A 205 -7.83 12.08 -16.91
C ALA A 205 -8.20 13.24 -17.85
N TYR A 206 -7.26 14.17 -18.06
CA TYR A 206 -7.47 15.29 -18.97
C TYR A 206 -7.64 14.84 -20.41
N ASN A 207 -6.81 13.91 -20.90
CA ASN A 207 -6.92 13.45 -22.28
C ASN A 207 -8.28 12.82 -22.58
N LYS A 208 -8.80 11.97 -21.68
CA LYS A 208 -10.15 11.42 -21.79
C LYS A 208 -11.22 12.51 -21.71
N MET A 209 -11.10 13.44 -20.77
CA MET A 209 -12.11 14.49 -20.59
C MET A 209 -12.12 15.51 -21.74
N ALA A 210 -10.97 15.74 -22.37
CA ALA A 210 -10.86 16.64 -23.51
C ALA A 210 -11.58 16.07 -24.74
N THR A 211 -11.74 14.74 -24.88
CA THR A 211 -12.48 14.12 -26.01
C THR A 211 -13.99 14.17 -25.84
N LEU A 212 -14.50 14.63 -24.69
CA LEU A 212 -15.92 14.77 -24.45
C LEU A 212 -16.54 15.83 -25.36
N THR A 213 -17.69 15.47 -25.92
CA THR A 213 -18.61 16.38 -26.63
C THR A 213 -19.13 17.48 -25.71
N PRO A 214 -19.57 18.64 -26.23
CA PRO A 214 -20.21 19.69 -25.43
C PRO A 214 -21.35 19.16 -24.56
N GLU A 215 -22.20 18.30 -25.09
CA GLU A 215 -23.34 17.71 -24.38
C GLU A 215 -22.90 16.82 -23.21
N GLN A 216 -21.81 16.05 -23.38
CA GLN A 216 -21.23 15.25 -22.31
C GLN A 216 -20.58 16.12 -21.23
N ARG A 217 -19.93 17.23 -21.62
CA ARG A 217 -19.32 18.18 -20.67
C ARG A 217 -20.37 18.92 -19.84
N ASP A 218 -21.48 19.31 -20.46
CA ASP A 218 -22.60 19.97 -19.78
C ASP A 218 -23.26 19.06 -18.75
N LYS A 219 -23.43 17.77 -19.08
CA LYS A 219 -23.89 16.75 -18.12
C LYS A 219 -22.88 16.56 -17.00
N GLY A 220 -21.59 16.63 -17.30
CA GLY A 220 -20.49 16.44 -16.36
C GLY A 220 -20.01 15.00 -16.27
N VAL A 221 -18.99 14.79 -15.44
CA VAL A 221 -18.29 13.51 -15.28
C VAL A 221 -18.42 12.95 -13.87
N LEU A 222 -18.19 11.65 -13.76
CA LEU A 222 -18.12 10.89 -12.50
C LEU A 222 -16.81 10.11 -12.45
N CYS A 223 -16.19 10.01 -11.28
CA CYS A 223 -15.19 8.98 -11.02
C CYS A 223 -15.28 8.48 -9.57
N SER A 224 -14.64 7.35 -9.28
CA SER A 224 -14.44 6.85 -7.93
C SER A 224 -12.95 6.86 -7.61
N SER A 225 -12.54 7.66 -6.63
CA SER A 225 -11.17 7.71 -6.11
C SER A 225 -11.08 8.67 -4.92
N ALA A 226 -10.28 8.30 -3.92
CA ALA A 226 -9.89 9.17 -2.81
C ALA A 226 -8.41 9.65 -2.91
N GLY A 227 -7.78 9.53 -4.08
CA GLY A 227 -6.33 9.74 -4.23
C GLY A 227 -5.93 10.45 -5.53
N ASN A 228 -4.81 10.02 -6.12
CA ASN A 228 -4.19 10.67 -7.29
C ASN A 228 -5.14 10.85 -8.48
N HIS A 229 -5.98 9.85 -8.77
CA HIS A 229 -6.99 9.95 -9.85
C HIS A 229 -8.06 11.01 -9.56
N ALA A 230 -8.51 11.11 -8.32
CA ALA A 230 -9.49 12.11 -7.88
C ALA A 230 -8.98 13.54 -8.15
N GLN A 231 -7.72 13.80 -7.79
CA GLN A 231 -7.07 15.09 -8.01
C GLN A 231 -6.90 15.38 -9.51
N GLY A 232 -6.50 14.39 -10.31
CA GLY A 232 -6.38 14.51 -11.76
C GLY A 232 -7.70 14.84 -12.45
N VAL A 233 -8.79 14.15 -12.09
CA VAL A 233 -10.14 14.42 -12.64
C VAL A 233 -10.65 15.79 -12.20
N ALA A 234 -10.48 16.16 -10.92
CA ALA A 234 -10.91 17.47 -10.43
C ALA A 234 -10.19 18.62 -11.15
N LEU A 235 -8.86 18.52 -11.33
CA LEU A 235 -8.08 19.50 -12.09
C LEU A 235 -8.56 19.59 -13.55
N ALA A 236 -8.75 18.45 -14.20
CA ALA A 236 -9.20 18.41 -15.59
C ALA A 236 -10.60 19.01 -15.77
N ALA A 237 -11.51 18.73 -14.83
CA ALA A 237 -12.86 19.28 -14.81
C ALA A 237 -12.84 20.80 -14.70
N HIS A 238 -12.05 21.32 -13.77
CA HIS A 238 -11.87 22.76 -13.58
C HIS A 238 -11.33 23.43 -14.84
N LYS A 239 -10.28 22.88 -15.45
CA LYS A 239 -9.68 23.41 -16.69
C LYS A 239 -10.68 23.43 -17.86
N LEU A 240 -11.52 22.41 -17.97
CA LEU A 240 -12.49 22.27 -19.06
C LEU A 240 -13.84 22.95 -18.80
N GLY A 241 -14.02 23.60 -17.65
CA GLY A 241 -15.31 24.19 -17.25
C GLY A 241 -16.42 23.15 -17.05
N CYS A 242 -16.06 21.91 -16.72
CA CYS A 242 -16.96 20.76 -16.60
C CYS A 242 -17.20 20.42 -15.11
N LYS A 243 -18.41 19.94 -14.77
CA LYS A 243 -18.71 19.46 -13.41
C LYS A 243 -18.11 18.06 -13.23
N ALA A 244 -17.36 17.84 -12.16
CA ALA A 244 -16.89 16.51 -11.77
C ALA A 244 -17.42 16.11 -10.40
N VAL A 245 -18.16 15.00 -10.36
CA VAL A 245 -18.55 14.32 -9.12
C VAL A 245 -17.54 13.23 -8.82
N ILE A 246 -16.96 13.29 -7.63
CA ILE A 246 -15.90 12.40 -7.17
C ILE A 246 -16.46 11.57 -6.03
N CYS A 247 -16.76 10.30 -6.31
CA CYS A 247 -17.23 9.36 -5.31
C CYS A 247 -16.06 8.86 -4.47
N MET A 248 -16.21 8.90 -3.15
CA MET A 248 -15.22 8.42 -2.17
C MET A 248 -15.91 7.60 -1.08
N PRO A 249 -15.22 6.62 -0.45
CA PRO A 249 -15.76 5.94 0.72
C PRO A 249 -16.08 6.92 1.85
N VAL A 250 -17.08 6.62 2.68
CA VAL A 250 -17.45 7.44 3.85
C VAL A 250 -16.32 7.53 4.89
N THR A 251 -15.38 6.58 4.85
CA THR A 251 -14.20 6.49 5.72
C THR A 251 -13.01 7.33 5.22
N THR A 252 -13.18 8.09 4.14
CA THR A 252 -12.09 8.89 3.55
C THR A 252 -11.66 10.02 4.47
N PRO A 253 -10.34 10.16 4.78
CA PRO A 253 -9.83 11.26 5.59
C PRO A 253 -10.16 12.65 5.01
N GLU A 254 -10.52 13.61 5.88
CA GLU A 254 -10.96 14.96 5.45
C GLU A 254 -9.91 15.67 4.59
N ILE A 255 -8.62 15.51 4.87
CA ILE A 255 -7.53 16.11 4.07
C ILE A 255 -7.58 15.71 2.58
N LYS A 256 -8.01 14.48 2.27
CA LYS A 256 -8.16 13.97 0.89
C LYS A 256 -9.42 14.55 0.23
N ILE A 257 -10.48 14.72 1.02
CA ILE A 257 -11.74 15.35 0.59
C ILE A 257 -11.48 16.83 0.24
N GLU A 258 -10.81 17.57 1.12
CA GLU A 258 -10.46 18.97 0.92
C GLU A 258 -9.51 19.19 -0.28
N ALA A 259 -8.56 18.28 -0.51
CA ALA A 259 -7.68 18.33 -1.68
C ALA A 259 -8.45 18.31 -3.01
N VAL A 260 -9.58 17.58 -3.07
CA VAL A 260 -10.46 17.53 -4.24
C VAL A 260 -11.38 18.75 -4.29
N ARG A 261 -11.98 19.15 -3.17
CA ARG A 261 -12.85 20.34 -3.10
C ARG A 261 -12.11 21.63 -3.50
N ARG A 262 -10.86 21.81 -3.04
CA ARG A 262 -10.00 22.95 -3.42
C ARG A 262 -9.75 23.07 -4.92
N ARG A 263 -9.89 21.95 -5.66
CA ARG A 263 -9.76 21.91 -7.13
C ARG A 263 -11.10 21.98 -7.86
N GLY A 264 -12.19 22.28 -7.15
CA GLY A 264 -13.52 22.41 -7.73
C GLY A 264 -14.27 21.08 -7.94
N GLY A 265 -13.74 19.95 -7.45
CA GLY A 265 -14.43 18.66 -7.50
C GLY A 265 -15.57 18.59 -6.48
N GLN A 266 -16.70 18.02 -6.89
CA GLN A 266 -17.86 17.78 -6.01
C GLN A 266 -17.72 16.40 -5.36
N VAL A 267 -17.40 16.35 -4.07
CA VAL A 267 -17.21 15.08 -3.38
C VAL A 267 -18.55 14.47 -2.97
N LYS A 268 -18.74 13.19 -3.29
CA LYS A 268 -19.87 12.37 -2.82
C LYS A 268 -19.33 11.22 -1.98
N LEU A 269 -19.61 11.23 -0.68
CA LEU A 269 -19.26 10.12 0.22
C LEU A 269 -20.31 9.01 0.11
N VAL A 270 -19.89 7.80 -0.26
CA VAL A 270 -20.76 6.65 -0.50
C VAL A 270 -19.98 5.34 -0.36
N GLY A 271 -20.60 4.34 0.27
CA GLY A 271 -19.97 3.05 0.53
C GLY A 271 -18.89 3.09 1.63
N GLU A 272 -18.62 1.94 2.23
CA GLU A 272 -17.56 1.78 3.23
C GLU A 272 -16.22 1.39 2.58
N THR A 273 -16.29 0.75 1.41
CA THR A 273 -15.13 0.26 0.67
C THR A 273 -14.97 0.95 -0.70
N TYR A 274 -13.75 0.93 -1.24
CA TYR A 274 -13.47 1.44 -2.60
C TYR A 274 -14.32 0.71 -3.66
N SER A 275 -14.49 -0.61 -3.52
CA SER A 275 -15.27 -1.41 -4.46
C SER A 275 -16.74 -0.99 -4.50
N GLU A 276 -17.38 -0.82 -3.34
CA GLU A 276 -18.76 -0.29 -3.27
C GLU A 276 -18.86 1.10 -3.89
N THR A 277 -17.91 1.98 -3.57
CA THR A 277 -17.86 3.35 -4.10
C THR A 277 -17.74 3.33 -5.64
N GLN A 278 -16.91 2.44 -6.18
CA GLN A 278 -16.69 2.30 -7.61
C GLN A 278 -17.93 1.79 -8.34
N THR A 279 -18.56 0.73 -7.83
CA THR A 279 -19.81 0.20 -8.38
C THR A 279 -20.89 1.29 -8.40
N TYR A 280 -21.08 1.99 -7.28
CA TYR A 280 -22.02 3.11 -7.21
C TYR A 280 -21.71 4.19 -8.26
N ALA A 281 -20.44 4.59 -8.41
CA ALA A 281 -20.05 5.63 -9.35
C ALA A 281 -20.28 5.22 -10.82
N GLN A 282 -20.05 3.96 -11.16
CA GLN A 282 -20.28 3.43 -12.51
C GLN A 282 -21.78 3.33 -12.82
N ASP A 283 -22.58 2.81 -11.89
CA ASP A 283 -24.03 2.69 -12.05
C ASP A 283 -24.70 4.06 -12.15
N THR A 284 -24.30 4.99 -11.28
CA THR A 284 -24.81 6.38 -11.28
C THR A 284 -24.43 7.09 -12.58
N ALA A 285 -23.21 6.87 -13.11
CA ALA A 285 -22.80 7.45 -14.38
C ALA A 285 -23.71 6.98 -15.53
N GLY A 286 -24.03 5.67 -15.58
CA GLY A 286 -24.96 5.12 -16.56
C GLY A 286 -26.38 5.66 -16.42
N GLN A 287 -26.89 5.76 -15.19
CA GLN A 287 -28.26 6.23 -14.90
C GLN A 287 -28.44 7.73 -15.20
N GLU A 288 -27.46 8.56 -14.82
CA GLU A 288 -27.50 10.02 -15.04
C GLU A 288 -27.01 10.42 -16.44
N GLY A 289 -26.52 9.47 -17.24
CA GLY A 289 -25.93 9.72 -18.55
C GLY A 289 -24.67 10.58 -18.50
N ARG A 290 -23.93 10.54 -17.39
CA ARG A 290 -22.63 11.18 -17.21
C ARG A 290 -21.52 10.27 -17.70
N VAL A 291 -20.39 10.85 -18.09
CA VAL A 291 -19.22 10.01 -18.46
C VAL A 291 -18.45 9.59 -17.22
N PHE A 292 -18.26 8.28 -17.07
CA PHE A 292 -17.35 7.74 -16.07
C PHE A 292 -15.89 7.86 -16.55
N VAL A 293 -15.04 8.56 -15.78
CA VAL A 293 -13.62 8.73 -16.10
C VAL A 293 -12.83 7.63 -15.40
N ALA A 294 -12.47 6.59 -16.16
CA ALA A 294 -11.75 5.44 -15.65
C ALA A 294 -10.32 5.80 -15.19
N PRO A 295 -9.82 5.20 -14.09
CA PRO A 295 -8.47 5.46 -13.57
C PRO A 295 -7.33 4.86 -14.39
N TYR A 296 -7.64 3.92 -15.30
CA TYR A 296 -6.67 3.24 -16.15
C TYR A 296 -7.28 2.54 -17.36
N ASP A 297 -8.43 1.86 -17.21
CA ASP A 297 -9.01 0.99 -18.25
C ASP A 297 -9.86 1.77 -19.27
N ASP A 298 -9.23 2.70 -19.98
CA ASP A 298 -9.84 3.46 -21.06
C ASP A 298 -8.76 3.85 -22.11
N PRO A 299 -8.98 3.62 -23.42
CA PRO A 299 -7.99 3.88 -24.45
C PRO A 299 -7.47 5.32 -24.50
N TYR A 300 -8.31 6.34 -24.26
CA TYR A 300 -7.85 7.72 -24.21
C TYR A 300 -7.07 8.03 -22.94
N THR A 301 -7.45 7.41 -21.82
CA THR A 301 -6.68 7.48 -20.58
C THR A 301 -5.29 6.89 -20.79
N ILE A 302 -5.19 5.69 -21.39
CA ILE A 302 -3.93 5.01 -21.73
C ILE A 302 -3.10 5.88 -22.67
N ALA A 303 -3.70 6.44 -23.74
CA ALA A 303 -2.99 7.32 -24.66
C ALA A 303 -2.47 8.59 -23.98
N GLY A 304 -3.21 9.16 -23.02
CA GLY A 304 -2.74 10.28 -22.23
C GLY A 304 -1.53 9.91 -21.37
N GLN A 305 -1.47 8.69 -20.82
CA GLN A 305 -0.28 8.26 -20.05
C GLN A 305 0.91 7.99 -20.96
N GLY A 306 0.65 7.52 -22.18
CA GLY A 306 1.69 7.23 -23.17
C GLY A 306 2.51 8.45 -23.60
N THR A 307 2.05 9.68 -23.36
CA THR A 307 2.84 10.89 -23.63
C THR A 307 4.12 10.92 -22.81
N ILE A 308 4.17 10.24 -21.65
CA ILE A 308 5.40 10.07 -20.88
C ILE A 308 6.45 9.32 -21.69
N GLY A 309 6.05 8.32 -22.48
CA GLY A 309 6.95 7.62 -23.41
C GLY A 309 7.51 8.55 -24.49
N THR A 310 6.68 9.48 -25.00
CA THR A 310 7.12 10.53 -25.92
C THR A 310 8.17 11.43 -25.30
N GLU A 311 7.95 11.87 -24.06
CA GLU A 311 8.88 12.73 -23.34
C GLU A 311 10.21 12.02 -23.08
N ILE A 312 10.17 10.77 -22.59
CA ILE A 312 11.39 9.98 -22.31
C ILE A 312 12.27 9.88 -23.56
N LEU A 313 11.74 9.41 -24.68
CA LEU A 313 12.55 9.23 -25.89
C LEU A 313 13.08 10.56 -26.47
N ARG A 314 12.41 11.69 -26.21
CA ARG A 314 12.87 13.02 -26.62
C ARG A 314 13.91 13.63 -25.69
N GLN A 315 13.89 13.28 -24.41
CA GLN A 315 14.76 13.85 -23.38
C GLN A 315 16.12 13.13 -23.27
N LEU A 316 16.20 11.88 -23.72
CA LEU A 316 17.46 11.12 -23.73
C LEU A 316 18.45 11.73 -24.71
N THR A 317 19.71 11.85 -24.30
CA THR A 317 20.81 12.16 -25.21
C THR A 317 21.05 10.99 -26.18
N THR A 318 21.77 11.23 -27.28
CA THR A 318 22.12 10.17 -28.24
C THR A 318 22.81 8.98 -27.55
N SER A 319 23.78 9.23 -26.68
CA SER A 319 24.52 8.16 -25.96
C SER A 319 23.65 7.40 -24.96
N GLN A 320 22.73 8.09 -24.28
CA GLN A 320 21.76 7.45 -23.40
C GLN A 320 20.76 6.60 -24.18
N LEU A 321 20.31 7.06 -25.35
CA LEU A 321 19.38 6.34 -26.20
C LEU A 321 19.99 5.07 -26.80
N GLU A 322 21.26 5.11 -27.21
CA GLU A 322 22.00 3.94 -27.72
C GLU A 322 22.20 2.85 -26.67
N THR A 323 22.32 3.26 -25.40
CA THR A 323 22.54 2.35 -24.26
C THR A 323 21.26 2.06 -23.47
N LEU A 324 20.10 2.56 -23.92
CA LEU A 324 18.81 2.38 -23.25
C LEU A 324 18.43 0.91 -23.24
N HIS A 325 18.50 0.30 -22.06
CA HIS A 325 18.20 -1.11 -21.85
C HIS A 325 16.74 -1.34 -21.46
N ALA A 326 16.24 -0.58 -20.49
CA ALA A 326 14.91 -0.80 -19.94
C ALA A 326 14.26 0.47 -19.39
N ILE A 327 12.92 0.49 -19.43
CA ILE A 327 12.06 1.45 -18.73
C ILE A 327 11.25 0.68 -17.68
N PHE A 328 11.42 1.05 -16.42
CA PHE A 328 10.72 0.45 -15.27
C PHE A 328 9.51 1.29 -14.90
N VAL A 329 8.34 0.66 -14.87
CA VAL A 329 7.05 1.35 -14.71
C VAL A 329 6.26 0.70 -13.56
N PRO A 330 5.77 1.45 -12.56
CA PRO A 330 4.93 0.87 -11.52
C PRO A 330 3.57 0.47 -12.10
N VAL A 331 3.07 -0.69 -11.68
CA VAL A 331 1.83 -1.26 -12.20
C VAL A 331 0.80 -1.39 -11.08
N GLY A 332 -0.34 -0.73 -11.27
CA GLY A 332 -1.58 -1.04 -10.56
C GLY A 332 -2.57 -1.63 -11.57
N GLY A 333 -3.50 -0.81 -12.06
CA GLY A 333 -4.42 -1.24 -13.12
C GLY A 333 -3.81 -1.34 -14.53
N GLY A 334 -2.54 -0.98 -14.73
CA GLY A 334 -1.81 -1.14 -15.99
C GLY A 334 -1.85 0.04 -16.98
N GLY A 335 -2.60 1.10 -16.71
CA GLY A 335 -2.79 2.20 -17.69
C GLY A 335 -1.50 2.95 -18.06
N LEU A 336 -0.61 3.17 -17.08
CA LEU A 336 0.67 3.86 -17.29
C LEU A 336 1.62 3.03 -18.16
N ILE A 337 1.88 1.78 -17.76
CA ILE A 337 2.77 0.88 -18.49
C ILE A 337 2.25 0.56 -19.88
N ALA A 338 0.94 0.37 -20.05
CA ALA A 338 0.34 0.11 -21.36
C ALA A 338 0.57 1.29 -22.32
N GLY A 339 0.38 2.53 -21.86
CA GLY A 339 0.59 3.73 -22.67
C GLY A 339 2.06 3.92 -23.05
N ILE A 340 2.98 3.79 -22.08
CA ILE A 340 4.42 3.90 -22.33
C ILE A 340 4.88 2.79 -23.27
N ALA A 341 4.46 1.54 -23.03
CA ALA A 341 4.82 0.40 -23.87
C ALA A 341 4.35 0.58 -25.32
N ALA A 342 3.10 1.02 -25.52
CA ALA A 342 2.54 1.23 -26.85
C ALA A 342 3.33 2.27 -27.67
N TYR A 343 3.79 3.36 -27.03
CA TYR A 343 4.61 4.35 -27.71
C TYR A 343 6.04 3.84 -27.96
N VAL A 344 6.69 3.34 -26.91
CA VAL A 344 8.12 2.98 -26.97
C VAL A 344 8.34 1.78 -27.87
N LYS A 345 7.54 0.71 -27.77
CA LYS A 345 7.69 -0.47 -28.61
C LYS A 345 7.40 -0.20 -30.10
N ALA A 346 6.59 0.81 -30.42
CA ALA A 346 6.34 1.20 -31.80
C ALA A 346 7.56 1.88 -32.46
N LEU A 347 8.45 2.48 -31.68
CA LEU A 347 9.63 3.22 -32.20
C LEU A 347 10.96 2.54 -31.90
N LYS A 348 11.03 1.82 -30.77
CA LYS A 348 12.21 1.19 -30.17
C LYS A 348 11.81 -0.18 -29.59
N PRO A 349 11.41 -1.16 -30.42
CA PRO A 349 10.93 -2.46 -29.98
C PRO A 349 11.94 -3.25 -29.12
N GLU A 350 13.22 -2.97 -29.27
CA GLU A 350 14.34 -3.57 -28.53
C GLU A 350 14.41 -3.13 -27.06
N VAL A 351 13.89 -1.96 -26.72
CA VAL A 351 13.91 -1.43 -25.35
C VAL A 351 12.95 -2.24 -24.49
N LYS A 352 13.44 -2.75 -23.36
CA LYS A 352 12.59 -3.52 -22.44
C LYS A 352 11.63 -2.61 -21.69
N ILE A 353 10.36 -2.99 -21.65
CA ILE A 353 9.37 -2.37 -20.76
C ILE A 353 9.08 -3.36 -19.65
N ILE A 354 9.50 -2.99 -18.44
CA ILE A 354 9.41 -3.85 -17.27
C ILE A 354 8.42 -3.21 -16.29
N GLY A 355 7.35 -3.94 -15.99
CA GLY A 355 6.43 -3.53 -14.93
C GLY A 355 6.99 -3.90 -13.56
N VAL A 356 6.59 -3.17 -12.53
CA VAL A 356 6.94 -3.48 -11.16
C VAL A 356 5.70 -3.41 -10.27
N GLU A 357 5.43 -4.47 -9.53
CA GLU A 357 4.29 -4.58 -8.59
C GLU A 357 4.79 -4.93 -7.17
N PRO A 358 4.08 -4.50 -6.12
CA PRO A 358 4.31 -5.04 -4.78
C PRO A 358 3.94 -6.53 -4.74
N SER A 359 4.68 -7.34 -3.99
CA SER A 359 4.38 -8.77 -3.83
C SER A 359 2.96 -9.01 -3.28
N GLY A 360 2.45 -8.12 -2.42
CA GLY A 360 1.09 -8.16 -1.89
C GLY A 360 -0.02 -7.61 -2.81
N ALA A 361 0.32 -7.15 -4.02
CA ALA A 361 -0.60 -6.56 -5.00
C ALA A 361 -0.15 -6.84 -6.45
N ASN A 362 0.10 -8.11 -6.75
CA ASN A 362 0.73 -8.62 -7.99
C ASN A 362 -0.27 -9.09 -9.07
N ALA A 363 -1.36 -8.34 -9.27
CA ALA A 363 -2.48 -8.77 -10.12
C ALA A 363 -2.09 -8.87 -11.60
N MET A 364 -1.25 -7.97 -12.12
CA MET A 364 -0.81 -8.00 -13.51
C MET A 364 0.14 -9.17 -13.75
N ALA A 365 1.10 -9.40 -12.86
CA ALA A 365 2.07 -10.51 -12.97
C ALA A 365 1.36 -11.86 -13.09
N ILE A 366 0.43 -12.15 -12.17
CA ILE A 366 -0.35 -13.40 -12.20
C ILE A 366 -1.21 -13.47 -13.47
N SER A 367 -1.85 -12.37 -13.85
CA SER A 367 -2.72 -12.34 -15.04
C SER A 367 -1.92 -12.64 -16.32
N LEU A 368 -0.75 -12.02 -16.48
CA LEU A 368 0.11 -12.20 -17.65
C LEU A 368 0.69 -13.62 -17.72
N GLN A 369 1.09 -14.19 -16.58
CA GLN A 369 1.59 -15.55 -16.55
C GLN A 369 0.50 -16.56 -16.91
N LYS A 370 -0.72 -16.38 -16.39
CA LYS A 370 -1.87 -17.26 -16.69
C LYS A 370 -2.48 -17.03 -18.07
N GLY A 371 -2.17 -15.91 -18.72
CA GLY A 371 -2.78 -15.52 -19.99
C GLY A 371 -4.25 -15.10 -19.88
N GLN A 372 -4.74 -14.82 -18.67
CA GLN A 372 -6.11 -14.34 -18.42
C GLN A 372 -6.14 -13.45 -17.17
N ARG A 373 -7.05 -12.47 -17.12
CA ARG A 373 -7.20 -11.58 -15.96
C ARG A 373 -7.64 -12.36 -14.72
N VAL A 374 -7.00 -12.08 -13.58
CA VAL A 374 -7.39 -12.62 -12.27
C VAL A 374 -7.91 -11.54 -11.34
N THR A 375 -8.63 -11.94 -10.29
CA THR A 375 -8.99 -11.06 -9.18
C THR A 375 -8.25 -11.50 -7.92
N LEU A 376 -7.53 -10.59 -7.27
CA LEU A 376 -6.88 -10.90 -6.00
C LEU A 376 -7.91 -10.98 -4.86
N SER A 377 -7.77 -11.97 -3.98
CA SER A 377 -8.61 -12.12 -2.78
C SER A 377 -8.44 -10.93 -1.83
N LYS A 378 -7.19 -10.54 -1.62
CA LYS A 378 -6.72 -9.41 -0.79
C LYS A 378 -5.66 -8.60 -1.54
N VAL A 379 -5.42 -7.38 -1.08
CA VAL A 379 -4.32 -6.53 -1.56
C VAL A 379 -3.69 -5.85 -0.35
N ASP A 380 -2.36 -5.80 -0.33
CA ASP A 380 -1.63 -4.94 0.60
C ASP A 380 -1.81 -3.47 0.20
N ALA A 381 -2.13 -2.62 1.19
CA ALA A 381 -2.40 -1.20 1.02
C ALA A 381 -1.20 -0.29 1.35
N PHE A 382 0.00 -0.86 1.55
CA PHE A 382 1.22 -0.07 1.75
C PHE A 382 1.47 0.88 0.58
N ALA A 383 1.47 0.35 -0.66
CA ALA A 383 1.51 1.12 -1.90
C ALA A 383 0.10 1.26 -2.51
N ASP A 384 -0.72 2.11 -1.90
CA ASP A 384 -2.14 2.31 -2.23
C ASP A 384 -2.41 2.67 -3.70
N GLY A 385 -1.53 3.43 -4.35
CA GLY A 385 -1.62 3.78 -5.77
C GLY A 385 -1.56 2.60 -6.74
N VAL A 386 -1.03 1.46 -6.30
CA VAL A 386 -0.90 0.20 -7.07
C VAL A 386 -1.65 -0.98 -6.45
N ALA A 387 -2.36 -0.78 -5.32
CA ALA A 387 -3.16 -1.80 -4.64
C ALA A 387 -4.46 -2.12 -5.39
N VAL A 388 -4.35 -2.80 -6.53
CA VAL A 388 -5.46 -3.09 -7.45
C VAL A 388 -5.79 -4.59 -7.44
N LYS A 389 -7.04 -4.94 -7.12
CA LYS A 389 -7.49 -6.34 -7.11
C LYS A 389 -7.57 -6.97 -8.50
N GLN A 390 -7.95 -6.20 -9.50
CA GLN A 390 -8.12 -6.70 -10.87
C GLN A 390 -7.68 -5.64 -11.89
N VAL A 391 -6.79 -6.05 -12.79
CA VAL A 391 -6.26 -5.19 -13.85
C VAL A 391 -7.32 -4.88 -14.92
N GLY A 392 -7.09 -3.80 -15.68
CA GLY A 392 -7.96 -3.42 -16.79
C GLY A 392 -7.96 -4.45 -17.91
N ALA A 393 -9.07 -4.53 -18.65
CA ALA A 393 -9.21 -5.38 -19.82
C ALA A 393 -8.25 -4.95 -20.93
N GLU A 394 -8.28 -3.67 -21.29
CA GLU A 394 -7.48 -3.13 -22.37
C GLU A 394 -6.00 -3.02 -21.98
N THR A 395 -5.73 -2.68 -20.71
CA THR A 395 -4.36 -2.62 -20.21
C THR A 395 -3.72 -4.00 -20.15
N PHE A 396 -4.45 -5.03 -19.74
CA PHE A 396 -3.99 -6.43 -19.80
C PHE A 396 -3.64 -6.84 -21.23
N ARG A 397 -4.54 -6.58 -22.20
CA ARG A 397 -4.32 -6.90 -23.62
C ARG A 397 -3.02 -6.27 -24.13
N LEU A 398 -2.80 -4.98 -23.85
CA LEU A 398 -1.59 -4.28 -24.27
C LEU A 398 -0.34 -4.81 -23.54
N CYS A 399 -0.43 -5.07 -22.24
CA CYS A 399 0.70 -5.62 -21.49
C CYS A 399 1.11 -7.01 -22.00
N GLN A 400 0.14 -7.88 -22.29
CA GLN A 400 0.41 -9.21 -22.86
C GLN A 400 1.16 -9.12 -24.19
N GLN A 401 0.84 -8.12 -25.01
CA GLN A 401 1.49 -7.92 -26.32
C GLN A 401 2.88 -7.27 -26.20
N LEU A 402 3.01 -6.25 -25.35
CA LEU A 402 4.09 -5.26 -25.44
C LEU A 402 5.08 -5.28 -24.27
N VAL A 403 4.71 -5.82 -23.11
CA VAL A 403 5.55 -5.80 -21.90
C VAL A 403 6.46 -7.02 -21.87
N ASP A 404 7.69 -6.84 -21.38
CA ASP A 404 8.72 -7.89 -21.35
C ASP A 404 8.66 -8.75 -20.08
N GLY A 405 7.99 -8.27 -19.03
CA GLY A 405 7.74 -9.00 -17.77
C GLY A 405 7.43 -8.04 -16.62
N ILE A 406 7.05 -8.61 -15.47
CA ILE A 406 6.77 -7.87 -14.23
C ILE A 406 7.73 -8.34 -13.13
N ALA A 407 8.44 -7.42 -12.49
CA ALA A 407 9.22 -7.68 -11.28
C ALA A 407 8.35 -7.46 -10.03
N LEU A 408 8.61 -8.25 -8.98
CA LEU A 408 7.97 -8.07 -7.66
C LEU A 408 8.93 -7.46 -6.64
N VAL A 409 8.40 -6.61 -5.77
CA VAL A 409 9.13 -5.98 -4.67
C VAL A 409 8.33 -6.00 -3.38
N ASP A 410 9.02 -6.12 -2.24
CA ASP A 410 8.38 -6.04 -0.92
C ASP A 410 8.40 -4.60 -0.36
N ASN A 411 7.69 -4.38 0.75
CA ASN A 411 7.56 -3.06 1.36
C ASN A 411 8.90 -2.51 1.89
N ARG A 412 9.84 -3.39 2.24
CA ARG A 412 11.20 -3.01 2.66
C ARG A 412 11.99 -2.44 1.49
N ALA A 413 11.96 -3.10 0.34
CA ALA A 413 12.60 -2.62 -0.89
C ALA A 413 11.98 -1.30 -1.38
N ILE A 414 10.64 -1.17 -1.31
CA ILE A 414 9.95 0.08 -1.63
C ILE A 414 10.40 1.21 -0.69
N SER A 415 10.47 0.95 0.62
CA SER A 415 10.90 1.95 1.60
C SER A 415 12.36 2.38 1.42
N ALA A 416 13.25 1.43 1.14
CA ALA A 416 14.63 1.72 0.80
C ALA A 416 14.72 2.60 -0.47
N ALA A 417 13.90 2.34 -1.49
CA ALA A 417 13.85 3.15 -2.70
C ALA A 417 13.32 4.58 -2.46
N ILE A 418 12.36 4.79 -1.55
CA ILE A 418 11.96 6.14 -1.13
C ILE A 418 13.16 6.88 -0.52
N LYS A 419 13.91 6.19 0.36
CA LYS A 419 15.11 6.76 1.00
C LYS A 419 16.20 7.08 -0.03
N ASP A 420 16.39 6.24 -1.04
CA ASP A 420 17.34 6.51 -2.12
C ASP A 420 16.98 7.79 -2.86
N VAL A 421 15.74 7.92 -3.34
CA VAL A 421 15.30 9.12 -4.08
C VAL A 421 15.37 10.38 -3.20
N PHE A 422 15.06 10.27 -1.91
CA PHE A 422 15.24 11.37 -0.96
C PHE A 422 16.72 11.79 -0.85
N ASN A 423 17.66 10.85 -0.87
CA ASN A 423 19.09 11.17 -0.82
C ASN A 423 19.59 11.82 -2.11
N GLU A 424 19.02 11.44 -3.26
CA GLU A 424 19.34 12.02 -4.57
C GLU A 424 18.79 13.44 -4.73
N THR A 425 17.50 13.62 -4.45
CA THR A 425 16.73 14.79 -4.92
C THR A 425 16.11 15.61 -3.79
N ARG A 426 16.23 15.15 -2.54
CA ARG A 426 15.50 15.69 -1.36
C ARG A 426 13.98 15.70 -1.52
N SER A 427 13.45 14.96 -2.50
CA SER A 427 12.03 14.78 -2.73
C SER A 427 11.53 13.53 -2.04
N ILE A 428 10.31 13.58 -1.52
CA ILE A 428 9.66 12.45 -0.85
C ILE A 428 8.63 11.85 -1.78
N LEU A 429 8.87 10.62 -2.23
CA LEU A 429 7.90 9.87 -3.02
C LEU A 429 6.89 9.18 -2.11
N GLU A 430 5.68 8.97 -2.65
CA GLU A 430 4.75 8.01 -2.06
C GLU A 430 5.23 6.58 -2.36
N PRO A 431 4.76 5.54 -1.64
CA PRO A 431 5.25 4.18 -1.86
C PRO A 431 5.06 3.69 -3.30
N ALA A 432 3.90 3.94 -3.92
CA ALA A 432 3.67 3.64 -5.34
C ALA A 432 4.60 4.42 -6.30
N GLY A 433 5.05 5.61 -5.89
CA GLY A 433 6.04 6.42 -6.60
C GLY A 433 7.43 5.78 -6.65
N ALA A 434 7.81 5.02 -5.61
CA ALA A 434 9.12 4.40 -5.49
C ALA A 434 9.20 2.93 -5.93
N VAL A 435 8.05 2.28 -6.19
CA VAL A 435 7.98 0.86 -6.60
C VAL A 435 8.90 0.55 -7.78
N ALA A 436 8.89 1.37 -8.82
CA ALA A 436 9.72 1.13 -10.00
C ALA A 436 11.23 1.25 -9.72
N VAL A 437 11.63 2.13 -8.78
CA VAL A 437 13.03 2.28 -8.35
C VAL A 437 13.50 1.04 -7.64
N ALA A 438 12.69 0.50 -6.73
CA ALA A 438 12.97 -0.77 -6.04
C ALA A 438 13.15 -1.92 -7.05
N GLY A 439 12.24 -2.03 -8.03
CA GLY A 439 12.30 -3.09 -9.05
C GLY A 439 13.52 -2.97 -9.97
N ALA A 440 13.85 -1.74 -10.39
CA ALA A 440 15.02 -1.48 -11.21
C ALA A 440 16.33 -1.89 -10.50
N LYS A 441 16.48 -1.53 -9.23
CA LYS A 441 17.65 -1.92 -8.41
C LYS A 441 17.77 -3.44 -8.31
N ALA A 442 16.68 -4.13 -7.98
CA ALA A 442 16.67 -5.58 -7.84
C ALA A 442 17.02 -6.29 -9.15
N TYR A 443 16.43 -5.83 -10.27
CA TYR A 443 16.69 -6.34 -11.60
C TYR A 443 18.16 -6.16 -12.02
N LEU A 444 18.70 -4.95 -11.88
CA LEU A 444 20.10 -4.67 -12.23
C LEU A 444 21.08 -5.53 -11.44
N ASN A 445 20.83 -5.69 -10.13
CA ASN A 445 21.66 -6.51 -9.27
C ASN A 445 21.63 -7.99 -9.69
N ARG A 446 20.42 -8.55 -9.92
CA ARG A 446 20.26 -9.95 -10.34
C ARG A 446 20.96 -10.25 -11.67
N HIS A 447 20.84 -9.34 -12.63
CA HIS A 447 21.36 -9.56 -13.98
C HIS A 447 22.80 -9.10 -14.17
N GLY A 448 23.46 -8.55 -13.14
CA GLY A 448 24.85 -8.11 -13.21
C GLY A 448 25.13 -7.07 -14.30
N LEU A 449 24.12 -6.28 -14.68
CA LEU A 449 24.23 -5.31 -15.78
C LEU A 449 25.09 -4.11 -15.36
N LYS A 450 25.89 -3.61 -16.31
CA LYS A 450 26.74 -2.42 -16.17
C LYS A 450 26.69 -1.60 -17.45
N GLU A 451 26.95 -0.30 -17.32
CA GLU A 451 27.06 0.66 -18.43
C GLU A 451 25.79 0.73 -19.31
N LYS A 452 24.64 0.34 -18.77
CA LYS A 452 23.34 0.48 -19.42
C LYS A 452 22.64 1.74 -18.94
N THR A 453 21.80 2.30 -19.79
CA THR A 453 20.85 3.34 -19.39
C THR A 453 19.52 2.69 -19.00
N VAL A 454 19.02 3.03 -17.82
CA VAL A 454 17.68 2.65 -17.35
C VAL A 454 16.89 3.88 -16.98
N VAL A 455 15.61 3.88 -17.36
CA VAL A 455 14.66 4.93 -16.98
C VAL A 455 13.68 4.36 -15.99
N VAL A 456 13.40 5.10 -14.93
CA VAL A 456 12.49 4.68 -13.87
C VAL A 456 11.47 5.77 -13.61
N ILE A 457 10.19 5.40 -13.58
CA ILE A 457 9.11 6.37 -13.36
C ILE A 457 8.90 6.61 -11.86
N THR A 458 9.12 7.85 -11.39
CA THR A 458 8.74 8.29 -10.04
C THR A 458 7.30 8.80 -10.08
N SER A 459 6.35 7.88 -9.91
CA SER A 459 4.98 8.09 -10.40
C SER A 459 4.09 9.03 -9.56
N GLY A 460 4.46 9.32 -8.31
CA GLY A 460 3.70 10.21 -7.44
C GLY A 460 4.34 10.46 -6.07
N ALA A 461 3.79 11.45 -5.35
CA ALA A 461 4.29 11.92 -4.06
C ALA A 461 3.18 12.30 -3.05
N ASN A 462 1.93 11.85 -3.24
CA ASN A 462 0.82 12.14 -2.33
C ASN A 462 0.79 11.16 -1.14
N MET A 463 1.73 11.32 -0.20
CA MET A 463 1.77 10.53 1.04
C MET A 463 1.47 11.39 2.28
N ASN A 464 0.78 10.81 3.27
CA ASN A 464 0.66 11.45 4.59
C ASN A 464 2.03 11.46 5.29
N PHE A 465 2.42 12.59 5.89
CA PHE A 465 3.68 12.76 6.60
C PHE A 465 3.89 11.69 7.68
N ASP A 466 2.85 11.30 8.42
CA ASP A 466 2.96 10.28 9.48
C ASP A 466 3.44 8.91 8.96
N ARG A 467 3.18 8.59 7.68
CA ARG A 467 3.66 7.35 7.07
C ARG A 467 5.18 7.32 6.92
N LEU A 468 5.86 8.46 6.96
CA LEU A 468 7.32 8.52 6.90
C LEU A 468 7.99 7.79 8.05
N ARG A 469 7.34 7.71 9.22
CA ARG A 469 7.86 6.94 10.35
C ARG A 469 8.01 5.47 9.98
N LEU A 470 6.95 4.86 9.46
CA LEU A 470 6.96 3.47 9.01
C LEU A 470 7.93 3.27 7.85
N VAL A 471 7.97 4.19 6.88
CA VAL A 471 8.92 4.13 5.76
C VAL A 471 10.37 4.18 6.26
N SER A 472 10.69 5.05 7.22
CA SER A 472 12.04 5.14 7.78
C SER A 472 12.45 3.84 8.48
N GLU A 473 11.54 3.29 9.31
CA GLU A 473 11.78 2.02 10.02
C GLU A 473 12.00 0.87 9.03
N LEU A 474 11.19 0.75 7.97
CA LEU A 474 11.34 -0.29 6.95
C LEU A 474 12.55 -0.10 6.03
N ALA A 475 12.94 1.15 5.76
CA ALA A 475 14.06 1.47 4.87
C ALA A 475 15.42 1.07 5.47
N ASP A 476 15.59 1.24 6.78
CA ASP A 476 16.84 0.85 7.48
C ASP A 476 17.02 -0.67 7.46
N ILE A 477 15.93 -1.42 7.64
CA ILE A 477 15.90 -2.87 7.53
C ILE A 477 16.16 -3.33 6.08
N GLY A 478 15.43 -2.76 5.12
CA GLY A 478 15.53 -3.14 3.70
C GLY A 478 16.91 -2.86 3.09
N ALA A 479 17.63 -1.87 3.61
CA ALA A 479 18.98 -1.57 3.19
C ALA A 479 20.05 -2.48 3.84
N LEU A 480 19.64 -3.43 4.70
CA LEU A 480 20.54 -4.24 5.56
C LEU A 480 21.55 -3.34 6.29
N LYS A 481 21.12 -2.14 6.70
CA LYS A 481 21.98 -1.18 7.41
C LYS A 481 21.91 -1.34 8.91
N GLU A 482 20.90 -2.06 9.39
CA GLU A 482 20.67 -2.36 10.80
C GLU A 482 20.29 -3.83 10.94
N ALA A 483 20.91 -4.53 11.89
CA ALA A 483 20.51 -5.87 12.29
C ALA A 483 19.95 -5.85 13.70
N MET A 484 18.85 -6.57 13.93
CA MET A 484 18.23 -6.74 15.23
C MET A 484 18.55 -8.13 15.78
N LEU A 485 19.17 -8.19 16.95
CA LEU A 485 19.72 -9.40 17.53
C LEU A 485 19.16 -9.62 18.94
N ALA A 486 18.96 -10.88 19.30
CA ALA A 486 18.74 -11.31 20.67
C ALA A 486 19.88 -12.22 21.12
N THR A 487 20.58 -11.83 22.20
CA THR A 487 21.68 -12.61 22.77
C THR A 487 21.35 -13.02 24.20
N SER A 488 21.65 -14.28 24.54
CA SER A 488 21.58 -14.74 25.94
C SER A 488 22.97 -14.71 26.57
N ILE A 489 23.04 -14.22 27.80
CA ILE A 489 24.28 -14.16 28.59
C ILE A 489 24.02 -14.72 30.00
N PRO A 490 25.05 -15.21 30.73
CA PRO A 490 24.86 -15.60 32.12
C PRO A 490 24.40 -14.42 32.98
N GLU A 491 23.40 -14.60 33.84
CA GLU A 491 22.91 -13.55 34.75
C GLU A 491 23.82 -13.45 35.99
N SER A 492 25.06 -13.01 35.78
CA SER A 492 26.09 -12.87 36.81
C SER A 492 26.88 -11.57 36.68
N PRO A 493 27.45 -11.03 37.79
CA PRO A 493 28.27 -9.83 37.73
C PRO A 493 29.38 -9.92 36.68
N GLY A 494 29.48 -8.91 35.81
CA GLY A 494 30.49 -8.84 34.75
C GLY A 494 30.09 -9.45 33.39
N SER A 495 28.99 -10.21 33.30
CA SER A 495 28.53 -10.78 32.03
C SER A 495 28.14 -9.71 31.01
N PHE A 496 27.49 -8.63 31.46
CA PHE A 496 27.13 -7.48 30.62
C PHE A 496 28.34 -6.80 30.01
N ARG A 497 29.38 -6.57 30.81
CA ARG A 497 30.65 -6.04 30.31
C ARG A 497 31.29 -6.98 29.30
N SER A 498 31.35 -8.28 29.60
CA SER A 498 31.88 -9.28 28.67
C SER A 498 31.12 -9.28 27.34
N PHE A 499 29.80 -9.11 27.38
CA PHE A 499 28.97 -8.98 26.18
C PHE A 499 29.35 -7.75 25.38
N ILE A 500 29.40 -6.57 26.01
CA ILE A 500 29.77 -5.32 25.34
C ILE A 500 31.16 -5.40 24.74
N ASP A 501 32.13 -5.93 25.47
CA ASP A 501 33.50 -6.10 25.00
C ASP A 501 33.59 -7.07 23.81
N THR A 502 32.70 -8.05 23.72
CA THR A 502 32.66 -9.02 22.61
C THR A 502 31.86 -8.51 21.41
N ALA A 503 30.66 -7.98 21.64
CA ALA A 503 29.77 -7.45 20.62
C ALA A 503 30.38 -6.22 19.95
N LEU A 504 30.99 -5.33 20.74
CA LEU A 504 31.58 -4.06 20.31
C LEU A 504 33.12 -4.09 20.36
N ALA A 505 33.71 -5.28 20.18
CA ALA A 505 35.17 -5.46 20.07
C ALA A 505 35.69 -4.73 18.82
N ASP A 506 36.54 -3.69 18.98
CA ASP A 506 37.32 -2.95 17.97
C ASP A 506 36.64 -2.64 16.63
N THR A 507 35.31 -2.63 16.62
CA THR A 507 34.48 -2.44 15.45
C THR A 507 33.81 -1.08 15.57
N ASN A 508 33.83 -0.29 14.50
CA ASN A 508 33.09 0.98 14.42
C ASN A 508 31.56 0.77 14.33
N GLN A 509 31.04 -0.35 14.84
CA GLN A 509 29.63 -0.69 14.83
C GLN A 509 28.90 0.22 15.81
N SER A 510 27.95 1.00 15.29
CA SER A 510 27.11 1.85 16.12
C SER A 510 25.92 1.06 16.62
N VAL A 511 25.81 0.88 17.94
CA VAL A 511 24.59 0.39 18.58
C VAL A 511 23.48 1.42 18.39
N THR A 512 22.39 1.01 17.77
CA THR A 512 21.21 1.84 17.48
C THR A 512 20.09 1.59 18.48
N GLU A 513 20.00 0.40 19.05
CA GLU A 513 19.04 0.04 20.10
C GLU A 513 19.68 -0.94 21.08
N PHE A 514 19.36 -0.82 22.36
CA PHE A 514 19.80 -1.78 23.40
C PHE A 514 18.74 -1.84 24.49
N LYS A 515 18.22 -3.03 24.76
CA LYS A 515 17.18 -3.27 25.75
C LYS A 515 17.48 -4.48 26.61
N TYR A 516 17.31 -4.27 27.91
CA TYR A 516 17.47 -5.27 28.92
C TYR A 516 16.61 -4.93 30.15
N ARG A 517 16.02 -5.95 30.75
CA ARG A 517 15.41 -5.93 32.07
C ARG A 517 15.83 -7.19 32.81
N TYR A 518 16.20 -7.02 34.07
CA TYR A 518 16.50 -8.13 34.95
C TYR A 518 15.33 -9.12 35.05
N SER A 519 15.67 -10.40 34.98
CA SER A 519 14.74 -11.50 35.23
C SER A 519 15.46 -12.57 36.05
N ALA A 520 14.84 -13.02 37.13
CA ALA A 520 15.35 -14.12 37.94
C ALA A 520 15.52 -15.38 37.08
N GLY A 521 16.73 -15.93 37.10
CA GLY A 521 17.14 -17.09 36.32
C GLY A 521 18.66 -17.08 36.12
N ASP A 522 19.17 -18.13 35.46
CA ASP A 522 20.61 -18.27 35.21
C ASP A 522 21.07 -17.52 33.94
N GLN A 523 20.12 -16.97 33.18
CA GLN A 523 20.35 -16.33 31.88
C GLN A 523 19.61 -14.99 31.79
N ALA A 524 20.33 -13.98 31.31
CA ALA A 524 19.80 -12.70 30.89
C ALA A 524 19.62 -12.68 29.38
N HIS A 525 18.57 -12.03 28.88
CA HIS A 525 18.35 -11.84 27.45
C HIS A 525 18.49 -10.36 27.08
N ILE A 526 19.38 -10.07 26.13
CA ILE A 526 19.63 -8.73 25.61
C ILE A 526 19.04 -8.65 24.21
N LEU A 527 18.19 -7.66 23.99
CA LEU A 527 17.73 -7.27 22.66
C LEU A 527 18.50 -6.04 22.21
N PHE A 528 19.21 -6.11 21.09
CA PHE A 528 20.00 -4.98 20.63
C PHE A 528 20.00 -4.89 19.11
N SER A 529 20.20 -3.67 18.61
CA SER A 529 20.34 -3.39 17.19
C SER A 529 21.66 -2.71 16.91
N VAL A 530 22.30 -3.11 15.81
CA VAL A 530 23.61 -2.62 15.40
C VAL A 530 23.60 -2.21 13.94
N GLY A 531 24.30 -1.12 13.63
CA GLY A 531 24.60 -0.75 12.26
C GLY A 531 25.53 -1.78 11.61
N ILE A 532 25.11 -2.34 10.47
CA ILE A 532 25.89 -3.30 9.67
C ILE A 532 26.10 -2.75 8.26
N LYS A 533 27.25 -3.04 7.66
CA LYS A 533 27.56 -2.68 6.27
C LYS A 533 27.06 -3.74 5.29
N ASP A 534 27.19 -5.01 5.66
CA ASP A 534 26.83 -6.15 4.83
C ASP A 534 26.54 -7.41 5.69
N ALA A 535 26.09 -8.47 5.03
CA ALA A 535 25.75 -9.74 5.68
C ALA A 535 26.97 -10.50 6.25
N SER A 536 28.18 -10.23 5.74
CA SER A 536 29.41 -10.84 6.26
C SER A 536 29.77 -10.26 7.63
N GLU A 537 29.57 -8.96 7.81
CA GLU A 537 29.76 -8.28 9.09
C GLU A 537 28.79 -8.80 10.16
N LEU A 538 27.52 -9.01 9.80
CA LEU A 538 26.52 -9.63 10.68
C LEU A 538 26.92 -11.05 11.09
N SER A 539 27.29 -11.88 10.10
CA SER A 539 27.70 -13.28 10.33
C SER A 539 28.92 -13.34 11.27
N SER A 540 29.90 -12.45 11.05
CA SER A 540 31.10 -12.34 11.88
C SER A 540 30.77 -11.91 13.32
N LEU A 541 29.84 -10.97 13.51
CA LEU A 541 29.39 -10.56 14.84
C LEU A 541 28.72 -11.72 15.60
N MET A 542 27.79 -12.41 14.95
CA MET A 542 27.11 -13.56 15.55
C MET A 542 28.08 -14.67 15.90
N GLN A 543 29.06 -14.95 15.03
CA GLN A 543 30.09 -15.95 15.31
C GLN A 543 30.93 -15.58 16.53
N ARG A 544 31.41 -14.33 16.63
CA ARG A 544 32.18 -13.87 17.80
C ARG A 544 31.42 -14.04 19.12
N LEU A 545 30.11 -13.76 19.13
CA LEU A 545 29.28 -13.93 20.32
C LEU A 545 29.10 -15.42 20.66
N ASN A 546 28.83 -16.25 19.66
CA ASN A 546 28.69 -17.69 19.85
C ASN A 546 29.99 -18.34 20.37
N ASP A 547 31.16 -17.93 19.87
CA ASP A 547 32.48 -18.40 20.32
C ASP A 547 32.76 -18.10 21.80
N LYS A 548 32.05 -17.11 22.37
CA LYS A 548 32.11 -16.74 23.80
C LYS A 548 30.96 -17.33 24.63
N ASN A 549 30.26 -18.35 24.12
CA ASN A 549 29.08 -18.95 24.75
C ASN A 549 27.94 -17.96 24.99
N MET A 550 27.76 -16.98 24.10
CA MET A 550 26.66 -16.02 24.12
C MET A 550 25.74 -16.30 22.92
N PRO A 551 24.85 -17.31 23.00
CA PRO A 551 24.03 -17.71 21.87
C PRO A 551 23.19 -16.53 21.37
N THR A 552 23.30 -16.26 20.08
CA THR A 552 22.72 -15.06 19.44
C THR A 552 21.85 -15.43 18.25
N GLN A 553 20.64 -14.87 18.21
CA GLN A 553 19.66 -15.04 17.14
C GLN A 553 19.45 -13.74 16.37
N ASP A 554 19.42 -13.84 15.04
CA ASP A 554 18.99 -12.75 14.17
C ASP A 554 17.46 -12.67 14.08
N LEU A 555 16.91 -11.53 14.47
CA LEU A 555 15.49 -11.21 14.47
C LEU A 555 15.12 -10.22 13.36
N SER A 556 16.07 -9.81 12.51
CA SER A 556 15.88 -8.82 11.43
C SER A 556 14.79 -9.26 10.44
N GLY A 557 14.64 -10.56 10.22
CA GLY A 557 13.61 -11.15 9.36
C GLY A 557 12.24 -11.38 10.01
N ILE A 558 12.10 -11.17 11.32
CA ILE A 558 10.87 -11.50 12.05
C ILE A 558 10.01 -10.25 12.21
N GLU A 559 8.92 -10.15 11.44
CA GLU A 559 8.02 -8.99 11.45
C GLU A 559 7.49 -8.65 12.84
N ALA A 560 7.02 -9.65 13.61
CA ALA A 560 6.54 -9.43 14.97
C ALA A 560 7.62 -8.83 15.89
N ALA A 561 8.90 -9.18 15.68
CA ALA A 561 9.99 -8.60 16.45
C ALA A 561 10.20 -7.12 16.11
N GLN A 562 10.17 -6.79 14.81
CA GLN A 562 10.35 -5.44 14.30
C GLN A 562 9.20 -4.49 14.63
N VAL A 563 7.96 -4.97 14.58
CA VAL A 563 6.76 -4.13 14.73
C VAL A 563 6.28 -4.10 16.18
N HIS A 564 6.45 -5.19 16.94
CA HIS A 564 5.88 -5.32 18.28
C HIS A 564 6.93 -5.59 19.34
N LEU A 565 7.66 -6.71 19.28
CA LEU A 565 8.47 -7.16 20.42
C LEU A 565 9.55 -6.16 20.78
N ARG A 566 10.14 -5.45 19.81
CA ARG A 566 11.11 -4.38 20.10
C ARG A 566 10.55 -3.33 21.04
N HIS A 567 9.26 -3.03 20.99
CA HIS A 567 8.59 -2.05 21.85
C HIS A 567 8.12 -2.62 23.19
N LEU A 568 8.18 -3.94 23.36
CA LEU A 568 7.69 -4.65 24.55
C LEU A 568 8.82 -5.11 25.48
N VAL A 569 10.05 -5.24 24.99
CA VAL A 569 11.21 -5.57 25.83
C VAL A 569 11.45 -4.45 26.84
N GLY A 570 11.39 -4.80 28.12
CA GLY A 570 11.29 -3.88 29.24
C GLY A 570 10.48 -4.53 30.34
N GLY A 571 9.16 -4.40 30.33
CA GLY A 571 8.26 -5.10 31.26
C GLY A 571 8.60 -4.97 32.76
N ARG A 572 7.94 -5.76 33.60
CA ARG A 572 8.26 -5.84 35.03
C ARG A 572 9.45 -6.73 35.29
N ALA A 573 10.31 -6.33 36.23
CA ALA A 573 11.36 -7.23 36.70
C ALA A 573 10.72 -8.45 37.36
N ARG A 574 11.18 -9.64 36.99
CA ARG A 574 10.75 -10.88 37.63
C ARG A 574 11.75 -11.22 38.72
N SER A 575 11.57 -10.73 39.94
CA SER A 575 12.40 -11.18 41.06
C SER A 575 11.74 -12.39 41.76
N TYR A 576 12.54 -13.19 42.47
CA TYR A 576 12.01 -14.28 43.32
C TYR A 576 11.05 -13.78 44.41
N MET A 577 11.10 -12.48 44.75
CA MET A 577 10.29 -11.84 45.79
C MET A 577 9.18 -10.93 45.22
N GLY A 578 9.03 -10.85 43.89
CA GLY A 578 8.06 -9.96 43.23
C GLY A 578 8.45 -8.48 43.18
N GLU A 579 9.42 -8.04 43.99
CA GLU A 579 9.96 -6.68 43.99
C GLU A 579 11.49 -6.69 43.78
N MET A 580 12.03 -5.65 43.15
CA MET A 580 13.47 -5.44 43.04
C MET A 580 13.97 -4.55 44.18
N PRO A 581 14.57 -5.11 45.24
CA PRO A 581 15.02 -4.32 46.38
C PRO A 581 16.16 -3.39 45.96
N HIS A 582 16.09 -2.15 46.44
CA HIS A 582 17.10 -1.12 46.24
C HIS A 582 17.34 -0.73 44.77
N GLU A 583 16.36 -0.95 43.89
CA GLU A 583 16.41 -0.46 42.51
C GLU A 583 16.24 1.07 42.47
N LYS A 584 17.20 1.75 41.84
CA LYS A 584 17.14 3.18 41.52
C LYS A 584 17.15 3.36 40.02
N ILE A 585 16.25 4.22 39.53
CA ILE A 585 16.09 4.52 38.11
C ILE A 585 16.63 5.91 37.81
N TYR A 586 17.47 5.98 36.79
CA TYR A 586 18.07 7.18 36.27
C TYR A 586 17.77 7.33 34.78
N GLN A 587 17.43 8.53 34.36
CA GLN A 587 17.55 8.97 32.99
C GLN A 587 18.98 9.50 32.80
N VAL A 588 19.70 8.93 31.84
CA VAL A 588 21.09 9.25 31.55
C VAL A 588 21.18 9.88 30.17
N GLU A 589 21.77 11.06 30.09
CA GLU A 589 22.05 11.74 28.83
C GLU A 589 23.54 11.67 28.50
N PHE A 590 23.89 11.38 27.25
CA PHE A 590 25.29 11.33 26.81
C PHE A 590 25.46 11.68 25.33
N PRO A 591 26.63 12.18 24.92
CA PRO A 591 26.88 12.53 23.53
C PRO A 591 26.93 11.27 22.65
N GLU A 592 26.30 11.34 21.47
CA GLU A 592 26.37 10.25 20.49
C GLU A 592 27.74 10.23 19.79
N ARG A 593 28.73 9.61 20.43
CA ARG A 593 30.07 9.35 19.85
C ARG A 593 30.36 7.84 19.79
N PRO A 594 31.12 7.36 18.78
CA PRO A 594 31.55 5.96 18.76
C PRO A 594 32.20 5.55 20.08
N GLY A 595 31.78 4.42 20.64
CA GLY A 595 32.29 3.92 21.92
C GLY A 595 31.73 4.60 23.18
N ALA A 596 30.87 5.62 23.07
CA ALA A 596 30.27 6.28 24.25
C ALA A 596 29.48 5.30 25.14
N LEU A 597 28.67 4.43 24.52
CA LEU A 597 27.92 3.39 25.24
C LEU A 597 28.86 2.36 25.91
N LYS A 598 29.95 1.99 25.22
CA LYS A 598 30.97 1.09 25.78
C LYS A 598 31.66 1.72 26.99
N LYS A 599 32.13 2.98 26.87
CA LYS A 599 32.72 3.75 27.96
C LYS A 599 31.77 3.83 29.15
N PHE A 600 30.50 4.17 28.89
CA PHE A 600 29.46 4.25 29.91
C PHE A 600 29.31 2.96 30.72
N LEU A 601 29.07 1.84 30.03
CA LEU A 601 28.85 0.55 30.67
C LEU A 601 30.11 0.01 31.35
N SER A 602 31.29 0.38 30.85
CA SER A 602 32.58 -0.04 31.43
C SER A 602 32.87 0.63 32.77
N VAL A 603 32.34 1.83 33.04
CA VAL A 603 32.52 2.52 34.32
C VAL A 603 31.54 2.02 35.37
N LEU A 604 30.31 1.65 34.98
CA LEU A 604 29.31 1.14 35.91
C LEU A 604 29.58 -0.31 36.37
N GLN A 605 30.26 -1.11 35.55
CA GLN A 605 30.58 -2.51 35.88
C GLN A 605 32.07 -2.71 36.21
N PRO A 606 32.38 -3.52 37.25
CA PRO A 606 31.53 -4.53 37.89
C PRO A 606 30.87 -4.10 39.21
N GLN A 607 31.00 -2.83 39.63
CA GLN A 607 30.65 -2.40 40.99
C GLN A 607 29.14 -2.42 41.28
N TRP A 608 28.30 -2.13 40.27
CA TRP A 608 26.84 -2.09 40.44
C TRP A 608 26.12 -3.02 39.47
N ASN A 609 25.08 -3.66 39.98
CA ASN A 609 24.25 -4.55 39.20
C ASN A 609 23.25 -3.73 38.37
N ILE A 610 23.24 -3.92 37.05
CA ILE A 610 22.30 -3.27 36.15
C ILE A 610 21.01 -4.09 36.16
N THR A 611 19.87 -3.44 36.42
CA THR A 611 18.55 -4.07 36.51
C THR A 611 17.62 -3.67 35.36
N LEU A 612 17.94 -2.58 34.68
CA LEU A 612 17.25 -2.10 33.49
C LEU A 612 18.23 -1.31 32.63
N PHE A 613 18.20 -1.54 31.33
CA PHE A 613 18.86 -0.64 30.39
C PHE A 613 18.01 -0.52 29.13
N HIS A 614 17.54 0.68 28.83
CA HIS A 614 16.73 0.96 27.65
C HIS A 614 17.32 2.17 26.92
N TYR A 615 17.93 1.90 25.77
CA TYR A 615 18.58 2.87 24.91
C TYR A 615 18.08 2.71 23.47
N ARG A 616 17.78 3.84 22.84
CA ARG A 616 17.54 3.91 21.41
C ARG A 616 18.15 5.21 20.89
N ARG A 617 18.96 5.08 19.85
CA ARG A 617 19.57 6.19 19.16
C ARG A 617 18.48 7.07 18.56
N SER A 618 18.53 8.36 18.87
CA SER A 618 17.51 9.33 18.42
C SER A 618 17.95 10.11 17.19
N GLY A 619 19.24 10.04 16.82
CA GLY A 619 19.83 10.83 15.75
C GLY A 619 20.08 12.29 16.14
N ASN A 620 19.85 12.64 17.42
CA ASN A 620 20.18 13.93 18.00
C ASN A 620 21.66 13.97 18.44
N ARG A 621 22.16 15.17 18.78
CA ARG A 621 23.55 15.34 19.28
C ARG A 621 23.75 14.63 20.63
N THR A 622 22.69 14.48 21.41
CA THR A 622 22.64 13.74 22.67
C THR A 622 21.67 12.57 22.55
N SER A 623 22.05 11.46 23.15
CA SER A 623 21.22 10.29 23.31
C SER A 623 20.76 10.19 24.75
N GLN A 624 19.59 9.59 24.97
CA GLN A 624 19.04 9.33 26.28
C GLN A 624 18.91 7.82 26.48
N ALA A 625 19.27 7.35 27.66
CA ALA A 625 19.01 5.99 28.12
C ALA A 625 18.28 6.01 29.45
N LEU A 626 17.38 5.05 29.65
CA LEU A 626 16.84 4.74 30.96
C LEU A 626 17.70 3.63 31.57
N LEU A 627 18.21 3.86 32.78
CA LEU A 627 19.08 2.96 33.52
C LEU A 627 18.45 2.61 34.87
N GLY A 628 18.36 1.32 35.18
CA GLY A 628 18.09 0.82 36.51
C GLY A 628 19.36 0.21 37.11
N LEU A 629 19.66 0.57 38.34
CA LEU A 629 20.76 0.00 39.13
C LEU A 629 20.24 -0.50 40.47
N GLN A 630 20.77 -1.63 40.91
CA GLN A 630 20.62 -2.05 42.29
C GLN A 630 21.70 -1.37 43.15
N LEU A 631 21.29 -0.43 43.99
CA LEU A 631 22.17 0.41 44.78
C LEU A 631 21.83 0.31 46.27
N HIS A 632 22.62 -0.46 46.99
CA HIS A 632 22.46 -0.61 48.43
C HIS A 632 22.80 0.72 49.15
N PRO A 633 22.11 1.11 50.25
CA PRO A 633 22.28 2.44 50.84
C PRO A 633 23.71 2.83 51.21
N ASP A 634 24.53 1.86 51.60
CA ASP A 634 25.96 1.98 51.91
C ASP A 634 26.85 2.25 50.68
N GLN A 635 26.36 2.00 49.48
CA GLN A 635 27.09 2.22 48.22
C GLN A 635 26.79 3.59 47.60
N GLN A 636 25.89 4.38 48.20
CA GLN A 636 25.39 5.61 47.60
C GLN A 636 26.47 6.69 47.47
N GLU A 637 27.36 6.84 48.46
CA GLU A 637 28.46 7.82 48.40
C GLU A 637 29.49 7.45 47.32
N ALA A 638 29.87 6.16 47.25
CA ALA A 638 30.78 5.65 46.24
C ALA A 638 30.22 5.85 44.82
N PHE A 639 28.92 5.61 44.65
CA PHE A 639 28.24 5.85 43.37
C PHE A 639 28.22 7.32 42.97
N GLN A 640 27.97 8.23 43.91
CA GLN A 640 28.00 9.67 43.64
C GLN A 640 29.39 10.15 43.23
N ALA A 641 30.46 9.63 43.85
CA ALA A 641 31.83 9.96 43.45
C ALA A 641 32.11 9.56 41.99
N VAL A 642 31.69 8.35 41.58
CA VAL A 642 31.88 7.88 40.20
C VAL A 642 31.01 8.63 39.19
N ILE A 643 29.77 9.00 39.54
CA ILE A 643 28.96 9.85 38.67
C ILE A 643 29.62 11.21 38.47
N GLN A 644 30.17 11.84 39.51
CA GLN A 644 30.83 13.14 39.38
C GLN A 644 32.03 13.09 38.42
N GLU A 645 32.78 11.98 38.39
CA GLU A 645 33.84 11.77 37.39
C GLU A 645 33.29 11.63 35.96
N LEU A 646 32.07 11.09 35.83
CA LEU A 646 31.37 10.89 34.56
C LEU A 646 30.60 12.12 34.08
N GLU A 647 30.30 13.10 34.94
CA GLU A 647 29.48 14.30 34.62
C GLU A 647 30.03 15.14 33.46
N VAL A 648 31.30 14.98 33.11
CA VAL A 648 31.92 15.61 31.94
C VAL A 648 31.28 15.11 30.63
N ASP A 649 30.87 13.84 30.58
CA ASP A 649 30.31 13.19 29.40
C ASP A 649 28.89 12.62 29.61
N PHE A 650 28.42 12.46 30.85
CA PHE A 650 27.15 11.78 31.19
C PHE A 650 26.37 12.54 32.26
N THR A 651 25.12 12.92 31.97
CA THR A 651 24.24 13.56 32.95
C THR A 651 23.23 12.57 33.49
N PHE A 652 23.24 12.34 34.80
CA PHE A 652 22.30 11.44 35.48
C PHE A 652 21.20 12.24 36.16
N THR A 653 19.94 11.92 35.85
CA THR A 653 18.77 12.55 36.45
C THR A 653 17.85 11.47 36.99
N THR A 654 17.35 11.62 38.22
CA THR A 654 16.30 10.75 38.73
C THR A 654 14.99 11.06 38.02
N LEU A 655 14.12 10.06 37.86
CA LEU A 655 12.79 10.29 37.29
C LEU A 655 12.00 11.30 38.14
N PRO A 656 11.41 12.34 37.53
CA PRO A 656 10.42 13.19 38.18
C PRO A 656 9.24 12.37 38.73
N GLU A 657 8.54 12.87 39.74
CA GLU A 657 7.47 12.14 40.45
C GLU A 657 6.39 11.59 39.49
N ASP A 658 5.93 12.40 38.53
CA ASP A 658 4.94 11.97 37.53
C ASP A 658 5.48 10.84 36.63
N ALA A 659 6.73 10.95 36.18
CA ALA A 659 7.37 9.93 35.36
C ALA A 659 7.62 8.65 36.17
N ARG A 660 7.98 8.78 37.45
CA ARG A 660 8.15 7.66 38.37
C ARG A 660 6.84 6.92 38.58
N ARG A 661 5.73 7.64 38.77
CA ARG A 661 4.40 7.04 38.89
C ARG A 661 4.03 6.19 37.66
N VAL A 662 4.33 6.67 36.45
CA VAL A 662 4.10 5.90 35.21
C VAL A 662 5.01 4.67 35.16
N PHE A 663 6.28 4.82 35.53
CA PHE A 663 7.21 3.69 35.63
C PHE A 663 6.68 2.61 36.57
N ASP A 664 6.21 2.98 37.75
CA ASP A 664 5.73 2.06 38.78
C ASP A 664 4.45 1.30 38.34
N MET A 665 3.61 1.93 37.50
CA MET A 665 2.40 1.27 36.97
C MET A 665 2.74 0.08 36.04
N PHE A 666 3.77 0.20 35.21
CA PHE A 666 4.02 -0.72 34.09
C PHE A 666 5.34 -1.51 34.16
N ILE A 667 6.35 -0.98 34.85
CA ILE A 667 7.76 -1.44 34.77
C ILE A 667 8.33 -1.89 36.12
N GLN A 668 7.89 -1.31 37.24
CA GLN A 668 8.33 -1.77 38.57
C GLN A 668 7.72 -3.11 38.95
#